data_AF-A0A381INC4-F1
#
_entry.id   AF-A0A381INC4-F1
#
_cell.length_a   1.000
_cell.length_b   1.000
_cell.length_c   1.000
_cell.angle_alpha   90.00
_cell.angle_beta   90.00
_cell.angle_gamma   90.00
#
_symmetry.space_group_name_H-M   'P 1'
#
loop_
_entity.id
_entity.type
_entity.pdbx_description
1 polymer ?
#
loop_
_entity_poly.entity_id
_entity_poly.type
_entity_poly.pdbx_seq_one_letter_code
_entity_poly.pdbx_strand_id
1 'polypeptide(L)'
;MNATTGTTEFSTRYGPVLIKTHDRPIADSLSKYGEWAQIEIDFLAQFISPGSLVLDVGGHVGLHARAFASLSNDVKVHSFEAQPQLASLLSRNAEQFDGKISVHAVAIGEKAGRAFIGRLPDDRNVNAGAQSVRTVAGSNDIAVEVRTIDDYQFDQVAFIKMDVEGYESLALKGAFKTISRDKPAIFCEVNSIGHAFSLFDVMSAHDYVSYFVSTSAYNTQNRNGDPENIFGVAHETALLFLPADHQVPSQCRASVCKRVDGIDELVPHFVAAPRYGDDTDHDRNWVALNEELAVVKRALAEARADAKSRHADDADRDRKLVALNEEQAVAKRALTEAKAAAALRYADDADPDRPLIEQLALVQRALAEAEATASRFQAEAAKHRSEIARLNEAASLYRIRLDRLSEYISDGQLAARRRSALGTLARKFGRSELAQICRTLVKSGLFDREWYKDSYPDVGASRHEPVVHYVLFGAYEGRDPCKGFDTSYYLENNADIRNWGGNPLLHYIERGEKEGRWPNENFDPASYLNANPNADRRKMLLSQHLQGAGRDDHFKPSFRPAAPDWGDFEALAAHIAAPVASPATVDVIVPVYRGYADTLACIMSVLTSTNRTDLELIVVDDASPEPELSRALDRLAGMGLITLLRNEKNLGFVATVNRGIALHPDRDVLLLNSDTQVFNDWLDRLKDHVTGGEVATVTPFTNNGTICSYPKFCKDNPGELDVPFAKIDEYATAANRGTAVEVPTGVGFCMYVTRATFRKIGDFDVKTFGRGYGEENDFCVRAEAQNMRNLHALDVFVFHSGETSFSSGAAQAKKDGYRALVKKHPQYPGAVARYLSADPAKAARARLDIARLVEGRLARVVLCFTHGWGGGIDRYLADRAAAGMSSGGKRCFVPCPCGMVQRSESPMSHRRAISQISNPLRWKAAFRRLPSNSGASFRISRSTARFAGRARSST
;
A
#
# COMPACT_ATOMS: atom_id res chain seq x y z
N MET A 1 -29.63 -26.37 46.09
CA MET A 1 -29.15 -26.72 44.74
C MET A 1 -30.33 -27.26 43.94
N ASN A 2 -30.89 -26.48 43.02
CA ASN A 2 -31.88 -26.99 42.07
C ASN A 2 -31.12 -27.68 40.93
N ALA A 3 -31.05 -29.01 40.97
CA ALA A 3 -30.29 -29.85 40.04
C ALA A 3 -30.84 -29.84 38.59
N THR A 4 -31.86 -29.04 38.30
CA THR A 4 -32.56 -29.00 37.01
C THR A 4 -32.19 -27.83 36.09
N THR A 5 -31.44 -26.81 36.55
CA THR A 5 -31.19 -25.58 35.74
C THR A 5 -29.73 -25.19 35.51
N GLY A 6 -28.75 -25.86 36.13
CA GLY A 6 -27.32 -25.54 35.91
C GLY A 6 -26.92 -24.10 36.33
N THR A 7 -27.67 -23.50 37.26
CA THR A 7 -27.46 -22.13 37.76
C THR A 7 -27.28 -22.09 39.27
N THR A 8 -26.40 -21.22 39.77
CA THR A 8 -26.14 -20.96 41.18
C THR A 8 -26.56 -19.52 41.53
N GLU A 9 -27.19 -19.34 42.69
CA GLU A 9 -27.51 -18.03 43.24
C GLU A 9 -26.37 -17.52 44.12
N PHE A 10 -25.94 -16.28 43.91
CA PHE A 10 -24.93 -15.60 44.71
C PHE A 10 -25.52 -14.35 45.36
N SER A 11 -25.17 -14.11 46.63
CA SER A 11 -25.50 -12.85 47.30
C SER A 11 -24.52 -11.77 46.83
N THR A 12 -25.02 -10.69 46.22
CA THR A 12 -24.19 -9.57 45.74
C THR A 12 -24.56 -8.23 46.37
N ARG A 13 -23.75 -7.19 46.17
CA ARG A 13 -24.04 -5.82 46.66
C ARG A 13 -25.43 -5.32 46.28
N TYR A 14 -25.90 -5.70 45.09
CA TYR A 14 -27.17 -5.24 44.51
C TYR A 14 -28.29 -6.30 44.63
N GLY A 15 -28.20 -7.17 45.65
CA GLY A 15 -29.15 -8.27 45.89
C GLY A 15 -28.70 -9.62 45.32
N PRO A 16 -29.51 -10.68 45.47
CA PRO A 16 -29.20 -12.01 44.93
C PRO A 16 -29.16 -12.02 43.39
N VAL A 17 -28.23 -12.76 42.80
CA VAL A 17 -28.09 -12.91 41.34
C VAL A 17 -27.90 -14.38 40.96
N LEU A 18 -28.56 -14.81 39.90
CA LEU A 18 -28.41 -16.14 39.33
C LEU A 18 -27.35 -16.12 38.22
N ILE A 19 -26.40 -17.06 38.28
CA ILE A 19 -25.30 -17.23 37.34
C ILE A 19 -25.23 -18.69 36.90
N LYS A 20 -24.76 -18.98 35.69
CA LYS A 20 -24.47 -20.37 35.30
C LYS A 20 -23.38 -20.96 36.20
N THR A 21 -23.59 -22.17 36.73
CA THR A 21 -22.71 -22.80 37.72
C THR A 21 -21.28 -23.04 37.21
N HIS A 22 -21.03 -22.98 35.91
CA HIS A 22 -19.72 -23.25 35.29
C HIS A 22 -19.07 -22.01 34.67
N ASP A 23 -19.64 -20.82 34.89
CA ASP A 23 -19.07 -19.54 34.48
C ASP A 23 -18.02 -19.06 35.49
N ARG A 24 -16.85 -19.70 35.48
CA ARG A 24 -15.86 -19.59 36.55
C ARG A 24 -15.39 -18.16 36.84
N PRO A 25 -15.00 -17.31 35.87
CA PRO A 25 -14.47 -15.98 36.21
C PRO A 25 -15.44 -15.13 37.04
N ILE A 26 -16.70 -15.06 36.60
CA ILE A 26 -17.74 -14.30 37.29
C ILE A 26 -18.20 -15.04 38.56
N ALA A 27 -18.42 -16.36 38.50
CA ALA A 27 -18.85 -17.13 39.66
C ALA A 27 -17.80 -17.13 40.78
N ASP A 28 -16.52 -17.24 40.46
CA ASP A 28 -15.40 -17.21 41.42
C ASP A 28 -15.31 -15.81 42.05
N SER A 29 -15.43 -14.74 41.25
CA SER A 29 -15.50 -13.37 41.75
C SER A 29 -16.68 -13.14 42.69
N LEU A 30 -17.89 -13.55 42.29
CA LEU A 30 -19.09 -13.34 43.09
C LEU A 30 -19.06 -14.21 44.36
N SER A 31 -18.53 -15.43 44.28
CA SER A 31 -18.36 -16.30 45.45
C SER A 31 -17.37 -15.70 46.45
N LYS A 32 -16.25 -15.15 45.97
CA LYS A 32 -15.16 -14.67 46.81
C LYS A 32 -15.40 -13.26 47.32
N TYR A 33 -15.79 -12.35 46.42
CA TYR A 33 -15.86 -10.92 46.66
C TYR A 33 -17.28 -10.38 46.82
N GLY A 34 -18.30 -11.10 46.33
CA GLY A 34 -19.70 -10.64 46.35
C GLY A 34 -19.99 -9.53 45.34
N GLU A 35 -19.11 -9.33 44.36
CA GLU A 35 -19.15 -8.27 43.35
C GLU A 35 -18.35 -8.63 42.08
N TRP A 36 -18.53 -7.84 41.03
CA TRP A 36 -17.81 -7.91 39.75
C TRP A 36 -17.61 -6.48 39.23
N ALA A 37 -16.40 -6.14 38.77
CA ALA A 37 -16.05 -4.83 38.20
C ALA A 37 -16.51 -3.62 39.04
N GLN A 38 -16.48 -3.72 40.39
CA GLN A 38 -17.07 -2.70 41.27
C GLN A 38 -16.41 -1.32 41.12
N ILE A 39 -15.09 -1.26 40.94
CA ILE A 39 -14.36 0.00 40.74
C ILE A 39 -14.83 0.70 39.46
N GLU A 40 -15.09 -0.06 38.40
CA GLU A 40 -15.65 0.47 37.15
C GLU A 40 -17.08 0.97 37.40
N ILE A 41 -17.93 0.19 38.05
CA ILE A 41 -19.30 0.58 38.37
C ILE A 41 -19.35 1.89 39.16
N ASP A 42 -18.51 2.04 40.19
CA ASP A 42 -18.41 3.27 41.00
C ASP A 42 -17.92 4.46 40.16
N PHE A 43 -17.04 4.22 39.19
CA PHE A 43 -16.60 5.23 38.24
C PHE A 43 -17.75 5.65 37.30
N LEU A 44 -18.46 4.69 36.71
CA LEU A 44 -19.54 4.95 35.74
C LEU A 44 -20.78 5.59 36.39
N ALA A 45 -21.08 5.23 37.64
CA ALA A 45 -22.20 5.79 38.39
C ALA A 45 -22.17 7.33 38.48
N GLN A 46 -20.99 7.95 38.37
CA GLN A 46 -20.83 9.40 38.41
C GLN A 46 -21.40 10.13 37.17
N PHE A 47 -21.65 9.40 36.07
CA PHE A 47 -22.26 9.93 34.85
C PHE A 47 -23.78 9.70 34.80
N ILE A 48 -24.36 9.08 35.83
CA ILE A 48 -25.77 8.71 35.88
C ILE A 48 -26.45 9.50 37.00
N SER A 49 -27.37 10.39 36.63
CA SER A 49 -28.17 11.18 37.59
C SER A 49 -29.54 10.54 37.85
N PRO A 50 -30.23 10.85 38.97
CA PRO A 50 -31.62 10.48 39.15
C PRO A 50 -32.49 10.88 37.95
N GLY A 51 -33.40 10.00 37.51
CA GLY A 51 -34.24 10.21 36.33
C GLY A 51 -33.59 9.84 34.99
N SER A 52 -32.31 9.45 34.99
CA SER A 52 -31.60 9.07 33.76
C SER A 52 -32.18 7.82 33.11
N LEU A 53 -32.26 7.85 31.78
CA LEU A 53 -32.40 6.65 30.96
C LEU A 53 -31.01 6.12 30.59
N VAL A 54 -30.73 4.88 30.97
CA VAL A 54 -29.43 4.21 30.78
C VAL A 54 -29.61 3.04 29.81
N LEU A 55 -28.71 2.94 28.83
CA LEU A 55 -28.62 1.77 27.95
C LEU A 55 -27.42 0.91 28.35
N ASP A 56 -27.67 -0.37 28.59
CA ASP A 56 -26.67 -1.39 28.92
C ASP A 56 -26.59 -2.39 27.77
N VAL A 57 -25.65 -2.18 26.85
CA VAL A 57 -25.52 -2.98 25.63
C VAL A 57 -24.47 -4.07 25.84
N GLY A 58 -24.90 -5.33 25.77
CA GLY A 58 -24.10 -6.48 26.22
C GLY A 58 -24.25 -6.72 27.72
N GLY A 59 -25.51 -6.83 28.15
CA GLY A 59 -25.84 -6.89 29.58
C GLY A 59 -25.44 -8.19 30.29
N HIS A 60 -25.10 -9.25 29.54
CA HIS A 60 -24.75 -10.57 30.06
C HIS A 60 -25.81 -11.14 31.01
N VAL A 61 -25.55 -11.15 32.32
CA VAL A 61 -26.47 -11.59 33.39
C VAL A 61 -27.03 -10.43 34.22
N GLY A 62 -26.72 -9.19 33.83
CA GLY A 62 -27.29 -7.95 34.36
C GLY A 62 -26.52 -7.32 35.51
N LEU A 63 -25.22 -7.58 35.71
CA LEU A 63 -24.48 -7.03 36.86
C LEU A 63 -24.44 -5.50 36.85
N HIS A 64 -24.08 -4.88 35.71
CA HIS A 64 -24.11 -3.43 35.53
C HIS A 64 -25.53 -2.85 35.54
N ALA A 65 -26.47 -3.47 34.81
CA ALA A 65 -27.86 -3.01 34.80
C ALA A 65 -28.47 -2.92 36.20
N ARG A 66 -28.21 -3.93 37.05
CA ARG A 66 -28.68 -3.97 38.44
C ARG A 66 -28.02 -2.88 39.28
N ALA A 67 -26.71 -2.67 39.11
CA ALA A 67 -26.00 -1.60 39.81
C ALA A 67 -26.55 -0.21 39.44
N PHE A 68 -26.75 0.06 38.15
CA PHE A 68 -27.30 1.34 37.68
C PHE A 68 -28.74 1.57 38.15
N ALA A 69 -29.59 0.53 38.12
CA ALA A 69 -30.96 0.61 38.63
C ALA A 69 -31.04 0.79 40.16
N SER A 70 -29.97 0.45 40.90
CA SER A 70 -29.86 0.67 42.34
C SER A 70 -29.44 2.10 42.71
N LEU A 71 -28.96 2.93 41.78
CA LEU A 71 -28.46 4.28 42.09
C LEU A 71 -29.57 5.23 42.58
N SER A 72 -30.78 5.12 42.03
CA SER A 72 -31.95 5.89 42.45
C SER A 72 -33.24 5.19 42.03
N ASN A 73 -34.36 5.57 42.63
CA ASN A 73 -35.67 5.04 42.25
C ASN A 73 -36.13 5.45 40.84
N ASP A 74 -35.59 6.55 40.32
CA ASP A 74 -36.04 7.14 39.06
C ASP A 74 -35.16 6.76 37.87
N VAL A 75 -34.08 5.99 38.08
CA VAL A 75 -33.22 5.50 36.98
C VAL A 75 -33.91 4.34 36.27
N LYS A 76 -33.97 4.42 34.94
CA LYS A 76 -34.49 3.34 34.07
C LYS A 76 -33.34 2.77 33.24
N VAL A 77 -33.28 1.45 33.16
CA VAL A 77 -32.23 0.74 32.42
C VAL A 77 -32.86 -0.10 31.32
N HIS A 78 -32.38 0.06 30.09
CA HIS A 78 -32.66 -0.86 28.99
C HIS A 78 -31.41 -1.68 28.71
N SER A 79 -31.47 -2.98 29.01
CA SER A 79 -30.34 -3.90 28.84
C SER A 79 -30.56 -4.80 27.62
N PHE A 80 -29.56 -4.89 26.76
CA PHE A 80 -29.59 -5.65 25.50
C PHE A 80 -28.61 -6.80 25.60
N GLU A 81 -29.08 -8.03 25.36
CA GLU A 81 -28.24 -9.22 25.40
C GLU A 81 -28.53 -10.12 24.20
N ALA A 82 -27.49 -10.41 23.41
CA ALA A 82 -27.62 -11.16 22.17
C ALA A 82 -27.79 -12.66 22.41
N GLN A 83 -27.14 -13.23 23.43
CA GLN A 83 -27.19 -14.65 23.75
C GLN A 83 -28.51 -14.98 24.48
N PRO A 84 -29.45 -15.74 23.87
CA PRO A 84 -30.78 -15.95 24.44
C PRO A 84 -30.77 -16.61 25.84
N GLN A 85 -29.80 -17.48 26.11
CA GLN A 85 -29.68 -18.11 27.43
C GLN A 85 -29.26 -17.12 28.52
N LEU A 86 -28.38 -16.18 28.20
CA LEU A 86 -27.94 -15.12 29.10
C LEU A 86 -29.02 -14.06 29.24
N ALA A 87 -29.67 -13.66 28.14
CA ALA A 87 -30.81 -12.75 28.18
C ALA A 87 -31.94 -13.28 29.07
N SER A 88 -32.24 -14.58 29.01
CA SER A 88 -33.22 -15.22 29.90
C SER A 88 -32.80 -15.17 31.37
N LEU A 89 -31.51 -15.34 31.66
CA LEU A 89 -30.99 -15.25 33.02
C LEU A 89 -31.01 -13.81 33.54
N LEU A 90 -30.66 -12.84 32.67
CA LEU A 90 -30.76 -11.41 32.92
C LEU A 90 -32.21 -11.00 33.24
N SER A 91 -33.21 -11.48 32.47
CA SER A 91 -34.62 -11.23 32.76
C SER A 91 -35.02 -11.68 34.17
N ARG A 92 -34.60 -12.87 34.59
CA ARG A 92 -34.87 -13.37 35.95
C ARG A 92 -34.16 -12.52 37.01
N ASN A 93 -32.92 -12.12 36.76
CA ASN A 93 -32.16 -11.25 37.66
C ASN A 93 -32.72 -9.81 37.74
N ALA A 94 -33.50 -9.39 36.74
CA ALA A 94 -34.15 -8.09 36.67
C ALA A 94 -35.50 -8.04 37.41
N GLU A 95 -36.15 -9.18 37.68
CA GLU A 95 -37.48 -9.24 38.33
C GLU A 95 -37.51 -8.53 39.69
N GLN A 96 -36.39 -8.54 40.43
CA GLN A 96 -36.27 -7.88 41.73
C GLN A 96 -36.21 -6.34 41.67
N PHE A 97 -36.24 -5.74 40.47
CA PHE A 97 -36.14 -4.28 40.27
C PHE A 97 -37.46 -3.63 39.81
N ASP A 98 -38.60 -4.28 40.01
CA ASP A 98 -39.96 -3.72 39.83
C ASP A 98 -40.14 -2.95 38.51
N GLY A 99 -39.70 -3.55 37.41
CA GLY A 99 -39.84 -2.97 36.07
C GLY A 99 -38.85 -1.84 35.70
N LYS A 100 -37.89 -1.49 36.58
CA LYS A 100 -36.84 -0.51 36.25
C LYS A 100 -35.87 -0.98 35.17
N ILE A 101 -35.71 -2.30 35.01
CA ILE A 101 -34.82 -2.91 34.03
C ILE A 101 -35.65 -3.58 32.95
N SER A 102 -35.58 -3.06 31.73
CA SER A 102 -36.18 -3.65 30.53
C SER A 102 -35.15 -4.46 29.76
N VAL A 103 -35.42 -5.75 29.53
CA VAL A 103 -34.48 -6.68 28.90
C VAL A 103 -34.86 -6.96 27.46
N HIS A 104 -33.90 -6.86 26.54
CA HIS A 104 -34.09 -7.08 25.11
C HIS A 104 -33.15 -8.20 24.65
N ALA A 105 -33.73 -9.35 24.25
CA ALA A 105 -32.98 -10.51 23.75
C ALA A 105 -32.57 -10.33 22.27
N VAL A 106 -31.80 -9.29 21.98
CA VAL A 106 -31.36 -8.91 20.63
C VAL A 106 -29.91 -8.44 20.65
N ALA A 107 -29.23 -8.59 19.52
CA ALA A 107 -27.97 -7.89 19.28
C ALA A 107 -28.23 -6.45 18.82
N ILE A 108 -27.38 -5.51 19.23
CA ILE A 108 -27.39 -4.14 18.71
C ILE A 108 -26.31 -3.99 17.62
N GLY A 109 -26.67 -3.43 16.47
CA GLY A 109 -25.74 -3.25 15.34
C GLY A 109 -26.10 -2.09 14.40
N GLU A 110 -25.39 -1.95 13.28
CA GLU A 110 -25.55 -0.83 12.34
C GLU A 110 -26.94 -0.78 11.70
N LYS A 111 -27.53 -1.96 11.43
CA LYS A 111 -28.80 -2.11 10.72
C LYS A 111 -29.59 -3.29 11.27
N ALA A 112 -30.91 -3.19 11.24
CA ALA A 112 -31.79 -4.31 11.57
C ALA A 112 -31.53 -5.52 10.66
N GLY A 113 -31.55 -6.72 11.22
CA GLY A 113 -31.23 -7.93 10.47
C GLY A 113 -31.02 -9.16 11.35
N ARG A 114 -30.10 -10.03 10.91
CA ARG A 114 -29.73 -11.26 11.61
C ARG A 114 -28.22 -11.35 11.74
N ALA A 115 -27.76 -11.82 12.89
CA ALA A 115 -26.37 -12.15 13.16
C ALA A 115 -26.29 -13.53 13.82
N PHE A 116 -25.09 -13.97 14.13
CA PHE A 116 -24.80 -15.28 14.69
C PHE A 116 -23.97 -15.14 15.96
N ILE A 117 -24.27 -15.93 16.99
CA ILE A 117 -23.50 -15.99 18.23
C ILE A 117 -23.26 -17.46 18.61
N GLY A 118 -22.14 -17.77 19.25
CA GLY A 118 -21.80 -19.14 19.62
C GLY A 118 -22.81 -19.75 20.57
N ARG A 119 -23.23 -21.00 20.34
CA ARG A 119 -24.05 -21.72 21.33
C ARG A 119 -23.24 -21.94 22.61
N LEU A 120 -23.78 -21.53 23.75
CA LEU A 120 -23.19 -21.83 25.06
C LEU A 120 -23.35 -23.34 25.38
N PRO A 121 -22.27 -24.03 25.79
CA PRO A 121 -22.33 -25.40 26.30
C PRO A 121 -23.16 -25.50 27.60
N ASP A 122 -23.75 -26.67 27.84
CA ASP A 122 -24.54 -26.95 29.05
C ASP A 122 -23.71 -27.51 30.22
N ASP A 123 -22.50 -28.04 29.98
CA ASP A 123 -21.79 -28.92 30.93
C ASP A 123 -20.26 -28.69 31.07
N ARG A 124 -19.72 -27.56 30.59
CA ARG A 124 -18.27 -27.27 30.67
C ARG A 124 -17.97 -25.94 31.34
N ASN A 125 -16.74 -25.79 31.86
CA ASN A 125 -16.20 -24.48 32.24
C ASN A 125 -16.20 -23.57 31.01
N VAL A 126 -16.94 -22.47 31.06
CA VAL A 126 -17.10 -21.55 29.93
C VAL A 126 -17.00 -20.14 30.47
N ASN A 127 -16.14 -19.31 29.89
CA ASN A 127 -16.25 -17.85 30.07
C ASN A 127 -17.40 -17.38 29.17
N ALA A 128 -18.59 -17.24 29.73
CA ALA A 128 -19.80 -16.94 28.96
C ALA A 128 -19.82 -15.49 28.44
N GLY A 129 -19.08 -14.59 29.10
CA GLY A 129 -18.94 -13.18 28.70
C GLY A 129 -18.13 -12.98 27.42
N ALA A 130 -17.15 -13.86 27.13
CA ALA A 130 -16.25 -13.73 25.98
C ALA A 130 -16.88 -14.05 24.60
N GLN A 131 -18.21 -14.03 24.48
CA GLN A 131 -18.91 -14.36 23.23
C GLN A 131 -19.12 -13.13 22.35
N SER A 132 -18.54 -13.16 21.14
CA SER A 132 -18.73 -12.12 20.13
C SER A 132 -19.84 -12.44 19.12
N VAL A 133 -20.56 -11.39 18.70
CA VAL A 133 -21.54 -11.44 17.60
C VAL A 133 -20.80 -11.48 16.25
N ARG A 134 -21.26 -12.34 15.34
CA ARG A 134 -20.65 -12.62 14.03
C ARG A 134 -21.63 -12.41 12.89
N THR A 135 -21.11 -11.98 11.74
CA THR A 135 -21.89 -11.80 10.50
C THR A 135 -21.99 -13.07 9.65
N VAL A 136 -21.09 -14.04 9.88
CA VAL A 136 -21.06 -15.34 9.19
C VAL A 136 -21.24 -16.46 10.21
N ALA A 137 -22.12 -17.41 9.90
CA ALA A 137 -22.44 -18.52 10.79
C ALA A 137 -21.28 -19.52 10.88
N GLY A 138 -20.80 -19.78 12.10
CA GLY A 138 -20.00 -20.95 12.42
C GLY A 138 -20.84 -22.22 12.56
N SER A 139 -20.18 -23.38 12.59
CA SER A 139 -20.83 -24.69 12.69
C SER A 139 -21.65 -24.92 13.97
N ASN A 140 -21.38 -24.15 15.03
CA ASN A 140 -22.05 -24.23 16.34
C ASN A 140 -22.75 -22.91 16.74
N ASP A 141 -22.95 -21.98 15.80
CA ASP A 141 -23.57 -20.70 16.10
C ASP A 141 -25.11 -20.78 16.02
N ILE A 142 -25.77 -19.94 16.80
CA ILE A 142 -27.22 -19.71 16.76
C ILE A 142 -27.50 -18.35 16.12
N ALA A 143 -28.58 -18.25 15.34
CA ALA A 143 -28.97 -17.00 14.72
C ALA A 143 -29.77 -16.14 15.72
N VAL A 144 -29.41 -14.86 15.80
CA VAL A 144 -30.02 -13.87 16.69
C VAL A 144 -30.51 -12.66 15.89
N GLU A 145 -31.56 -12.02 16.39
CA GLU A 145 -32.10 -10.79 15.82
C GLU A 145 -31.13 -9.63 16.09
N VAL A 146 -30.91 -8.79 15.09
CA VAL A 146 -30.15 -7.54 15.22
C VAL A 146 -31.13 -6.38 15.09
N ARG A 147 -31.05 -5.42 16.01
CA ARG A 147 -31.76 -4.13 15.94
C ARG A 147 -30.78 -2.98 16.07
N THR A 148 -31.23 -1.78 15.72
CA THR A 148 -30.47 -0.54 15.97
C THR A 148 -31.01 0.12 17.25
N ILE A 149 -30.20 0.93 17.94
CA ILE A 149 -30.70 1.72 19.08
C ILE A 149 -31.72 2.76 18.58
N ASP A 150 -31.47 3.33 17.40
CA ASP A 150 -32.36 4.31 16.78
C ASP A 150 -33.78 3.75 16.50
N ASP A 151 -33.94 2.43 16.32
CA ASP A 151 -35.25 1.78 16.10
C ASP A 151 -36.16 1.86 17.34
N TYR A 152 -35.59 1.96 18.55
CA TYR A 152 -36.36 2.01 19.79
C TYR A 152 -36.90 3.40 20.11
N GLN A 153 -36.40 4.45 19.43
CA GLN A 153 -36.85 5.83 19.61
C GLN A 153 -36.92 6.26 21.08
N PHE A 154 -35.93 5.84 21.88
CA PHE A 154 -35.80 6.32 23.24
C PHE A 154 -35.76 7.84 23.28
N ASP A 155 -36.21 8.45 24.37
CA ASP A 155 -36.11 9.89 24.60
C ASP A 155 -35.15 10.15 25.76
N GLN A 156 -34.23 11.11 25.59
CA GLN A 156 -33.31 11.57 26.64
C GLN A 156 -32.41 10.47 27.21
N VAL A 157 -31.74 9.71 26.34
CA VAL A 157 -30.70 8.76 26.76
C VAL A 157 -29.54 9.53 27.38
N ALA A 158 -29.25 9.28 28.66
CA ALA A 158 -28.22 10.00 29.40
C ALA A 158 -26.87 9.27 29.41
N PHE A 159 -26.90 7.93 29.40
CA PHE A 159 -25.69 7.11 29.48
C PHE A 159 -25.83 5.83 28.67
N ILE A 160 -24.75 5.43 27.98
CA ILE A 160 -24.68 4.18 27.23
C ILE A 160 -23.41 3.42 27.63
N LYS A 161 -23.58 2.21 28.17
CA LYS A 161 -22.49 1.23 28.34
C LYS A 161 -22.53 0.23 27.18
N MET A 162 -21.38 -0.07 26.60
CA MET A 162 -21.22 -1.07 25.55
C MET A 162 -20.06 -2.01 25.86
N ASP A 163 -20.37 -3.30 25.87
CA ASP A 163 -19.45 -4.41 26.11
C ASP A 163 -20.01 -5.60 25.31
N VAL A 164 -19.69 -5.61 24.01
CA VAL A 164 -20.25 -6.57 23.05
C VAL A 164 -19.13 -7.29 22.31
N GLU A 165 -17.98 -7.40 22.97
CA GLU A 165 -16.81 -8.14 22.55
C GLU A 165 -16.37 -7.84 21.10
N GLY A 166 -16.20 -6.54 20.78
CA GLY A 166 -15.69 -6.07 19.50
C GLY A 166 -16.76 -5.61 18.50
N TYR A 167 -18.04 -5.68 18.87
CA TYR A 167 -19.18 -5.23 18.04
C TYR A 167 -19.61 -3.77 18.32
N GLU A 168 -18.89 -3.05 19.19
CA GLU A 168 -19.27 -1.73 19.72
C GLU A 168 -19.37 -0.67 18.62
N SER A 169 -18.44 -0.66 17.67
CA SER A 169 -18.44 0.30 16.55
C SER A 169 -19.68 0.18 15.65
N LEU A 170 -20.23 -1.04 15.50
CA LEU A 170 -21.46 -1.27 14.75
C LEU A 170 -22.67 -0.83 15.57
N ALA A 171 -22.67 -1.09 16.87
CA ALA A 171 -23.70 -0.61 17.78
C ALA A 171 -23.79 0.93 17.81
N LEU A 172 -22.65 1.63 17.86
CA LEU A 172 -22.57 3.10 17.78
C LEU A 172 -23.13 3.64 16.46
N LYS A 173 -22.81 3.00 15.32
CA LYS A 173 -23.39 3.39 14.02
C LYS A 173 -24.91 3.26 13.99
N GLY A 174 -25.46 2.24 14.66
CA GLY A 174 -26.90 2.05 14.85
C GLY A 174 -27.54 2.97 15.90
N ALA A 175 -26.76 3.79 16.58
CA ALA A 175 -27.21 4.76 17.57
C ALA A 175 -26.97 6.21 17.13
N PHE A 176 -26.63 6.43 15.86
CA PHE A 176 -26.16 7.73 15.37
C PHE A 176 -27.14 8.87 15.67
N LYS A 177 -28.45 8.66 15.49
CA LYS A 177 -29.46 9.70 15.76
C LYS A 177 -29.60 9.93 17.25
N THR A 178 -29.68 8.87 18.06
CA THR A 178 -29.75 8.98 19.52
C THR A 178 -28.54 9.72 20.08
N ILE A 179 -27.32 9.37 19.66
CA ILE A 179 -26.07 10.03 20.10
C ILE A 179 -26.08 11.51 19.71
N SER A 180 -26.46 11.82 18.46
CA SER A 180 -26.48 13.20 17.97
C SER A 180 -27.52 14.06 18.70
N ARG A 181 -28.68 13.48 19.05
CA ARG A 181 -29.80 14.18 19.67
C ARG A 181 -29.61 14.37 21.17
N ASP A 182 -29.30 13.29 21.89
CA ASP A 182 -29.34 13.28 23.36
C ASP A 182 -27.96 13.58 23.97
N LYS A 183 -26.89 13.47 23.19
CA LYS A 183 -25.51 13.63 23.65
C LYS A 183 -25.20 12.85 24.95
N PRO A 184 -25.47 11.52 25.01
CA PRO A 184 -25.18 10.73 26.21
C PRO A 184 -23.67 10.66 26.49
N ALA A 185 -23.30 10.41 27.75
CA ALA A 185 -21.97 9.87 28.04
C ALA A 185 -21.91 8.39 27.59
N ILE A 186 -20.84 8.00 26.90
CA ILE A 186 -20.73 6.70 26.25
C ILE A 186 -19.47 6.00 26.74
N PHE A 187 -19.63 4.81 27.32
CA PHE A 187 -18.54 3.96 27.77
C PHE A 187 -18.50 2.70 26.91
N CYS A 188 -17.37 2.48 26.23
CA CYS A 188 -17.14 1.29 25.41
C CYS A 188 -15.95 0.53 25.96
N GLU A 189 -16.13 -0.73 26.33
CA GLU A 189 -15.02 -1.61 26.68
C GLU A 189 -14.09 -1.77 25.47
N VAL A 190 -12.78 -1.85 25.72
CA VAL A 190 -11.78 -1.99 24.66
C VAL A 190 -10.77 -3.07 25.03
N ASN A 191 -10.81 -4.17 24.28
CA ASN A 191 -9.89 -5.31 24.47
C ASN A 191 -8.79 -5.39 23.41
N SER A 192 -8.77 -4.46 22.44
CA SER A 192 -7.68 -4.34 21.47
C SER A 192 -7.53 -2.87 21.00
N ILE A 193 -6.35 -2.47 20.48
CA ILE A 193 -6.09 -1.11 19.91
C ILE A 193 -6.97 -0.85 18.68
N GLY A 194 -7.20 -1.91 17.95
CA GLY A 194 -8.54 -2.45 17.89
C GLY A 194 -9.65 -1.93 17.03
N HIS A 195 -10.73 -2.58 17.39
CA HIS A 195 -11.83 -2.00 18.15
C HIS A 195 -11.64 -0.51 18.53
N ALA A 196 -10.65 -0.12 19.34
CA ALA A 196 -10.47 1.30 19.74
C ALA A 196 -10.37 2.25 18.53
N PHE A 197 -9.62 1.87 17.49
CA PHE A 197 -9.55 2.63 16.24
C PHE A 197 -10.93 2.81 15.60
N SER A 198 -11.71 1.71 15.52
CA SER A 198 -13.04 1.72 14.90
C SER A 198 -14.02 2.57 15.70
N LEU A 199 -13.82 2.71 17.02
CA LEU A 199 -14.59 3.60 17.87
C LEU A 199 -14.25 5.08 17.60
N PHE A 200 -12.96 5.44 17.52
CA PHE A 200 -12.55 6.80 17.16
C PHE A 200 -13.09 7.23 15.80
N ASP A 201 -13.06 6.34 14.81
CA ASP A 201 -13.59 6.61 13.47
C ASP A 201 -15.08 6.98 13.52
N VAL A 202 -15.90 6.17 14.19
CA VAL A 202 -17.34 6.42 14.35
C VAL A 202 -17.61 7.69 15.15
N MET A 203 -16.87 7.89 16.25
CA MET A 203 -17.07 9.04 17.12
C MET A 203 -16.53 10.36 16.55
N SER A 204 -15.65 10.31 15.54
CA SER A 204 -15.13 11.52 14.86
C SER A 204 -16.22 12.33 14.15
N ALA A 205 -17.36 11.70 13.84
CA ALA A 205 -18.53 12.37 13.27
C ALA A 205 -19.37 13.14 14.31
N HIS A 206 -19.03 13.03 15.60
CA HIS A 206 -19.74 13.65 16.72
C HIS A 206 -18.82 14.57 17.53
N ASP A 207 -19.39 15.59 18.16
CA ASP A 207 -18.65 16.57 18.97
C ASP A 207 -18.39 16.06 20.39
N TYR A 208 -17.44 15.12 20.49
CA TYR A 208 -17.11 14.39 21.71
C TYR A 208 -15.61 14.46 22.02
N VAL A 209 -15.29 14.45 23.31
CA VAL A 209 -13.94 14.28 23.85
C VAL A 209 -13.81 12.87 24.40
N SER A 210 -12.67 12.24 24.12
CA SER A 210 -12.39 10.86 24.49
C SER A 210 -11.39 10.76 25.64
N TYR A 211 -11.61 9.73 26.45
CA TYR A 211 -10.77 9.39 27.59
C TYR A 211 -10.50 7.88 27.61
N PHE A 212 -9.25 7.51 27.86
CA PHE A 212 -8.89 6.15 28.20
C PHE A 212 -9.15 5.90 29.69
N VAL A 213 -9.90 4.84 29.97
CA VAL A 213 -10.23 4.40 31.33
C VAL A 213 -9.51 3.10 31.62
N SER A 214 -8.88 3.01 32.80
CA SER A 214 -8.27 1.79 33.31
C SER A 214 -8.55 1.63 34.80
N THR A 215 -9.21 0.53 35.17
CA THR A 215 -9.60 0.22 36.56
C THR A 215 -9.10 -1.15 36.96
N SER A 216 -8.57 -1.31 38.17
CA SER A 216 -8.16 -2.63 38.66
C SER A 216 -9.37 -3.57 38.73
N ALA A 217 -9.18 -4.82 38.29
CA ALA A 217 -10.19 -5.87 38.40
C ALA A 217 -10.44 -6.26 39.86
N TYR A 218 -9.42 -6.11 40.73
CA TYR A 218 -9.52 -6.43 42.14
C TYR A 218 -9.82 -5.19 42.99
N ASN A 219 -10.91 -5.28 43.75
CA ASN A 219 -11.27 -4.26 44.73
C ASN A 219 -10.78 -4.66 46.13
N THR A 220 -9.85 -3.88 46.68
CA THR A 220 -9.36 -4.06 48.06
C THR A 220 -10.44 -3.80 49.11
N GLN A 221 -11.52 -3.11 48.74
CA GLN A 221 -12.70 -2.86 49.56
C GLN A 221 -13.90 -3.73 49.14
N ASN A 222 -13.64 -4.93 48.60
CA ASN A 222 -14.71 -5.81 48.15
C ASN A 222 -15.70 -6.18 49.28
N ARG A 223 -16.94 -6.51 48.90
CA ARG A 223 -18.07 -6.65 49.82
C ARG A 223 -17.82 -7.67 50.91
N ASN A 224 -17.20 -8.79 50.54
CA ASN A 224 -16.94 -9.90 51.46
C ASN A 224 -15.66 -9.68 52.28
N GLY A 225 -14.87 -8.64 51.97
CA GLY A 225 -13.62 -8.33 52.65
C GLY A 225 -12.51 -9.36 52.43
N ASP A 226 -12.57 -10.14 51.34
CA ASP A 226 -11.59 -11.17 51.06
C ASP A 226 -10.29 -10.53 50.54
N PRO A 227 -9.14 -10.73 51.20
CA PRO A 227 -7.88 -10.08 50.85
C PRO A 227 -7.12 -10.74 49.69
N GLU A 228 -7.52 -11.96 49.28
CA GLU A 228 -6.80 -12.72 48.27
C GLU A 228 -7.26 -12.28 46.87
N ASN A 229 -6.33 -11.72 46.09
CA ASN A 229 -6.56 -11.27 44.72
C ASN A 229 -6.41 -12.42 43.70
N ILE A 230 -7.52 -12.89 43.14
CA ILE A 230 -7.56 -13.97 42.12
C ILE A 230 -7.34 -13.45 40.70
N PHE A 231 -7.34 -12.13 40.49
CA PHE A 231 -7.18 -11.48 39.20
C PHE A 231 -5.74 -11.06 38.91
N GLY A 232 -4.83 -11.21 39.88
CA GLY A 232 -3.47 -10.73 39.78
C GLY A 232 -3.43 -9.21 39.60
N VAL A 233 -2.59 -8.71 38.70
CA VAL A 233 -2.46 -7.27 38.44
C VAL A 233 -3.49 -6.73 37.43
N ALA A 234 -4.44 -7.55 36.97
CA ALA A 234 -5.29 -7.23 35.83
C ALA A 234 -6.12 -5.94 36.02
N HIS A 235 -6.23 -5.17 34.93
CA HIS A 235 -7.10 -4.02 34.83
C HIS A 235 -8.13 -4.20 33.71
N GLU A 236 -9.35 -3.73 33.96
CA GLU A 236 -10.35 -3.46 32.93
C GLU A 236 -9.99 -2.18 32.19
N THR A 237 -10.24 -2.14 30.89
CA THR A 237 -9.88 -1.00 30.04
C THR A 237 -10.97 -0.63 29.06
N ALA A 238 -11.19 0.67 28.89
CA ALA A 238 -12.28 1.18 28.06
C ALA A 238 -11.96 2.55 27.48
N LEU A 239 -12.79 2.97 26.52
CA LEU A 239 -12.88 4.35 26.07
C LEU A 239 -14.18 4.97 26.59
N LEU A 240 -14.05 6.12 27.24
CA LEU A 240 -15.17 6.97 27.64
C LEU A 240 -15.22 8.16 26.69
N PHE A 241 -16.37 8.36 26.04
CA PHE A 241 -16.67 9.52 25.22
C PHE A 241 -17.65 10.42 25.97
N LEU A 242 -17.27 11.68 26.15
CA LEU A 242 -18.12 12.71 26.74
C LEU A 242 -18.41 13.80 25.70
N PRO A 243 -19.60 14.41 25.69
CA PRO A 243 -19.86 15.60 24.89
C PRO A 243 -18.82 16.69 25.19
N ALA A 244 -18.43 17.49 24.20
CA ALA A 244 -17.32 18.44 24.34
C ALA A 244 -17.48 19.50 25.45
N ASP A 245 -18.72 19.78 25.88
CA ASP A 245 -19.07 20.68 26.98
C ASP A 245 -19.07 19.99 28.37
N HIS A 246 -18.93 18.67 28.42
CA HIS A 246 -18.86 17.87 29.64
C HIS A 246 -17.41 17.57 30.02
N GLN A 247 -17.14 17.55 31.32
CA GLN A 247 -15.82 17.20 31.85
C GLN A 247 -15.91 16.03 32.82
N VAL A 248 -14.88 15.19 32.84
CA VAL A 248 -14.69 14.19 33.89
C VAL A 248 -14.63 14.90 35.25
N PRO A 249 -15.42 14.48 36.25
CA PRO A 249 -15.41 15.04 37.59
C PRO A 249 -14.00 15.12 38.18
N SER A 250 -13.67 16.23 38.83
CA SER A 250 -12.30 16.54 39.30
C SER A 250 -11.71 15.50 40.26
N GLN A 251 -12.57 14.79 41.00
CA GLN A 251 -12.21 13.68 41.90
C GLN A 251 -11.65 12.43 41.19
N CYS A 252 -11.74 12.32 39.86
CA CYS A 252 -11.35 11.13 39.10
C CYS A 252 -10.02 11.26 38.32
N ARG A 253 -9.26 12.36 38.49
CA ARG A 253 -8.38 12.88 37.43
C ARG A 253 -6.93 12.37 37.30
N ALA A 254 -6.42 11.45 38.12
CA ALA A 254 -4.98 11.12 38.04
C ALA A 254 -4.62 9.66 37.72
N SER A 255 -5.34 8.66 38.25
CA SER A 255 -4.96 7.25 38.12
C SER A 255 -5.84 6.41 37.20
N VAL A 256 -7.13 6.74 37.06
CA VAL A 256 -8.14 5.89 36.39
C VAL A 256 -8.46 6.35 34.97
N CYS A 257 -8.42 7.65 34.69
CA CYS A 257 -8.96 8.22 33.45
C CYS A 257 -7.98 9.24 32.85
N LYS A 258 -7.61 9.08 31.57
CA LYS A 258 -6.68 9.95 30.85
C LYS A 258 -7.30 10.45 29.56
N ARG A 259 -7.26 11.76 29.30
CA ARG A 259 -7.73 12.32 28.03
C ARG A 259 -6.86 11.79 26.89
N VAL A 260 -7.51 11.41 25.80
CA VAL A 260 -6.85 10.96 24.57
C VAL A 260 -7.58 11.59 23.40
N ASP A 261 -6.91 12.43 22.61
CA ASP A 261 -7.54 13.10 21.46
C ASP A 261 -7.41 12.28 20.16
N GLY A 262 -6.79 11.10 20.24
CA GLY A 262 -6.70 10.16 19.13
C GLY A 262 -5.93 8.88 19.49
N ILE A 263 -5.82 7.98 18.52
CA ILE A 263 -5.22 6.66 18.72
C ILE A 263 -3.72 6.74 19.10
N ASP A 264 -3.00 7.80 18.72
CA ASP A 264 -1.59 8.03 19.13
C ASP A 264 -1.44 8.19 20.64
N GLU A 265 -2.36 8.91 21.28
CA GLU A 265 -2.34 9.17 22.71
C GLU A 265 -2.92 7.99 23.50
N LEU A 266 -3.83 7.23 22.90
CA LEU A 266 -4.37 6.00 23.50
C LEU A 266 -3.30 4.92 23.63
N VAL A 267 -2.51 4.66 22.59
CA VAL A 267 -1.63 3.48 22.52
C VAL A 267 -0.69 3.36 23.73
N PRO A 268 0.03 4.41 24.18
CA PRO A 268 0.89 4.30 25.37
C PRO A 268 0.13 3.94 26.65
N HIS A 269 -1.10 4.42 26.82
CA HIS A 269 -1.92 4.14 28.00
C HIS A 269 -2.57 2.78 27.94
N PHE A 270 -3.15 2.46 26.77
CA PHE A 270 -3.67 1.14 26.48
C PHE A 270 -2.60 0.11 26.70
N VAL A 271 -1.35 0.36 26.25
CA VAL A 271 -0.24 -0.59 26.38
C VAL A 271 0.40 -0.62 27.77
N ALA A 272 0.21 0.38 28.60
CA ALA A 272 0.66 0.34 29.99
C ALA A 272 -0.31 -0.41 30.92
N ALA A 273 -1.57 -0.62 30.51
CA ALA A 273 -2.57 -1.29 31.34
C ALA A 273 -2.29 -2.80 31.48
N PRO A 274 -2.19 -3.35 32.70
CA PRO A 274 -2.00 -4.78 32.94
C PRO A 274 -3.24 -5.60 32.57
N ARG A 275 -3.06 -6.86 32.19
CA ARG A 275 -4.13 -7.78 31.77
C ARG A 275 -4.17 -9.06 32.61
N TYR A 276 -5.26 -9.81 32.47
CA TYR A 276 -5.40 -11.14 33.07
C TYR A 276 -4.24 -12.06 32.65
N GLY A 277 -3.49 -12.56 33.65
CA GLY A 277 -2.34 -13.44 33.44
C GLY A 277 -0.98 -12.76 33.37
N ASP A 278 -0.90 -11.43 33.53
CA ASP A 278 0.38 -10.72 33.70
C ASP A 278 0.95 -10.92 35.12
N ASP A 279 2.28 -11.06 35.24
CA ASP A 279 2.96 -11.35 36.52
C ASP A 279 3.18 -10.07 37.37
N THR A 280 3.29 -8.90 36.74
CA THR A 280 3.49 -7.59 37.39
C THR A 280 2.84 -6.45 36.60
N ASP A 281 2.63 -5.28 37.21
CA ASP A 281 2.05 -4.07 36.59
C ASP A 281 2.81 -3.58 35.32
N HIS A 282 3.95 -4.19 35.00
CA HIS A 282 4.82 -3.81 33.88
C HIS A 282 5.16 -4.99 32.95
N ASP A 283 4.72 -6.21 33.26
CA ASP A 283 4.97 -7.41 32.47
C ASP A 283 3.85 -7.61 31.45
N ARG A 284 3.78 -6.74 30.45
CA ARG A 284 2.93 -7.09 29.30
C ARG A 284 3.46 -8.32 28.59
N ASN A 285 2.62 -9.35 28.52
CA ASN A 285 2.88 -10.56 27.78
C ASN A 285 2.97 -10.27 26.26
N TRP A 286 4.20 -10.18 25.75
CA TRP A 286 4.52 -9.96 24.34
C TRP A 286 3.83 -10.91 23.36
N VAL A 287 3.37 -12.07 23.82
CA VAL A 287 2.61 -13.03 23.02
C VAL A 287 1.26 -12.45 22.60
N ALA A 288 0.54 -11.80 23.51
CA ALA A 288 -0.78 -11.21 23.24
C ALA A 288 -0.70 -10.04 22.23
N LEU A 289 0.34 -9.22 22.32
CA LEU A 289 0.56 -8.09 21.39
C LEU A 289 0.94 -8.58 19.97
N ASN A 290 1.68 -9.69 19.88
CA ASN A 290 1.99 -10.35 18.60
C ASN A 290 0.77 -11.07 17.99
N GLU A 291 -0.10 -11.62 18.82
CA GLU A 291 -1.37 -12.21 18.40
C GLU A 291 -2.32 -11.11 17.87
N GLU A 292 -2.40 -9.97 18.55
CA GLU A 292 -3.17 -8.81 18.08
C GLU A 292 -2.61 -8.28 16.75
N LEU A 293 -1.29 -8.17 16.62
CA LEU A 293 -0.63 -7.82 15.36
C LEU A 293 -0.97 -8.82 14.24
N ALA A 294 -1.04 -10.11 14.55
CA ALA A 294 -1.42 -11.15 13.58
C ALA A 294 -2.90 -11.05 13.17
N VAL A 295 -3.80 -10.70 14.10
CA VAL A 295 -5.22 -10.45 13.81
C VAL A 295 -5.39 -9.24 12.89
N VAL A 296 -4.70 -8.13 13.16
CA VAL A 296 -4.74 -6.92 12.31
C VAL A 296 -4.18 -7.20 10.92
N LYS A 297 -3.07 -7.96 10.82
CA LYS A 297 -2.51 -8.39 9.53
C LYS A 297 -3.50 -9.23 8.72
N ARG A 298 -4.26 -10.12 9.37
CA ARG A 298 -5.31 -10.93 8.73
C ARG A 298 -6.48 -10.08 8.26
N ALA A 299 -7.03 -9.22 9.13
CA ALA A 299 -8.14 -8.33 8.80
C ALA A 299 -7.79 -7.36 7.65
N LEU A 300 -6.56 -6.84 7.62
CA LEU A 300 -6.04 -6.03 6.51
C LEU A 300 -5.97 -6.82 5.20
N ALA A 301 -5.54 -8.08 5.25
CA ALA A 301 -5.46 -8.94 4.09
C ALA A 301 -6.85 -9.30 3.54
N GLU A 302 -7.80 -9.59 4.43
CA GLU A 302 -9.20 -9.90 4.11
C GLU A 302 -9.91 -8.68 3.50
N ALA A 303 -9.84 -7.50 4.13
CA ALA A 303 -10.44 -6.28 3.60
C ALA A 303 -9.90 -5.92 2.21
N ARG A 304 -8.58 -6.11 1.98
CA ARG A 304 -7.96 -5.93 0.66
C ARG A 304 -8.40 -6.97 -0.36
N ALA A 305 -8.58 -8.23 0.06
CA ALA A 305 -9.05 -9.29 -0.81
C ALA A 305 -10.51 -9.06 -1.23
N ASP A 306 -11.37 -8.67 -0.30
CA ASP A 306 -12.78 -8.36 -0.53
C ASP A 306 -12.97 -7.13 -1.41
N ALA A 307 -12.22 -6.05 -1.15
CA ALA A 307 -12.20 -4.87 -2.01
C ALA A 307 -11.78 -5.24 -3.43
N LYS A 308 -10.73 -6.07 -3.58
CA LYS A 308 -10.23 -6.52 -4.88
C LYS A 308 -11.24 -7.41 -5.62
N SER A 309 -11.93 -8.30 -4.91
CA SER A 309 -12.97 -9.17 -5.47
C SER A 309 -14.15 -8.33 -5.99
N ARG A 310 -14.65 -7.41 -5.17
CA ARG A 310 -15.77 -6.53 -5.52
C ARG A 310 -15.42 -5.52 -6.63
N HIS A 311 -14.16 -5.08 -6.71
CA HIS A 311 -13.68 -4.23 -7.80
C HIS A 311 -13.61 -4.98 -9.15
N ALA A 312 -13.39 -6.30 -9.14
CA ALA A 312 -13.47 -7.13 -10.35
C ALA A 312 -14.93 -7.29 -10.81
N ASP A 313 -15.84 -7.43 -9.86
CA ASP A 313 -17.29 -7.48 -10.06
C ASP A 313 -17.90 -6.16 -10.56
N ASP A 314 -17.34 -5.01 -10.16
CA ASP A 314 -17.73 -3.67 -10.65
C ASP A 314 -17.30 -3.48 -12.12
N ALA A 315 -16.11 -3.99 -12.48
CA ALA A 315 -15.61 -3.93 -13.86
C ALA A 315 -16.42 -4.78 -14.86
N ASP A 316 -17.12 -5.84 -14.42
CA ASP A 316 -18.07 -6.59 -15.26
C ASP A 316 -19.39 -5.81 -15.43
N ARG A 317 -19.84 -5.15 -14.36
CA ARG A 317 -21.05 -4.31 -14.37
C ARG A 317 -20.89 -3.08 -15.26
N ASP A 318 -19.75 -2.40 -15.20
CA ASP A 318 -19.46 -1.26 -16.08
C ASP A 318 -19.49 -1.65 -17.56
N ARG A 319 -19.03 -2.86 -17.93
CA ARG A 319 -19.14 -3.37 -19.31
C ARG A 319 -20.59 -3.59 -19.73
N LYS A 320 -21.42 -4.14 -18.85
CA LYS A 320 -22.87 -4.32 -19.11
C LYS A 320 -23.57 -2.98 -19.25
N LEU A 321 -23.18 -1.98 -18.44
CA LEU A 321 -23.74 -0.63 -18.52
C LEU A 321 -23.37 0.06 -19.84
N VAL A 322 -22.13 -0.08 -20.30
CA VAL A 322 -21.71 0.42 -21.62
C VAL A 322 -22.52 -0.23 -22.75
N ALA A 323 -22.70 -1.55 -22.71
CA ALA A 323 -23.52 -2.26 -23.71
C ALA A 323 -25.00 -1.80 -23.71
N LEU A 324 -25.60 -1.63 -22.53
CA LEU A 324 -26.98 -1.13 -22.39
C LEU A 324 -27.11 0.32 -22.91
N ASN A 325 -26.11 1.17 -22.67
CA ASN A 325 -26.12 2.55 -23.17
C ASN A 325 -25.97 2.60 -24.71
N GLU A 326 -25.19 1.68 -25.29
CA GLU A 326 -25.09 1.53 -26.75
C GLU A 326 -26.42 1.06 -27.36
N GLU A 327 -27.09 0.08 -26.75
CA GLU A 327 -28.44 -0.37 -27.15
C GLU A 327 -29.47 0.76 -27.08
N GLN A 328 -29.44 1.58 -26.02
CA GLN A 328 -30.28 2.78 -25.91
C GLN A 328 -30.01 3.80 -27.01
N ALA A 329 -28.74 4.04 -27.34
CA ALA A 329 -28.36 4.99 -28.39
C ALA A 329 -28.87 4.53 -29.77
N VAL A 330 -28.83 3.22 -30.03
CA VAL A 330 -29.38 2.62 -31.26
C VAL A 330 -30.90 2.75 -31.29
N ALA A 331 -31.60 2.41 -30.20
CA ALA A 331 -33.06 2.53 -30.11
C ALA A 331 -33.55 3.98 -30.26
N LYS A 332 -32.83 4.97 -29.69
CA LYS A 332 -33.14 6.41 -29.85
C LYS A 332 -32.99 6.89 -31.29
N ARG A 333 -31.96 6.42 -32.01
CA ARG A 333 -31.77 6.74 -33.42
C ARG A 333 -32.90 6.16 -34.28
N ALA A 334 -33.21 4.87 -34.09
CA ALA A 334 -34.30 4.21 -34.80
C ALA A 334 -35.67 4.91 -34.55
N LEU A 335 -35.93 5.35 -33.32
CA LEU A 335 -37.14 6.11 -33.00
C LEU A 335 -37.18 7.48 -33.70
N THR A 336 -36.03 8.15 -33.80
CA THR A 336 -35.91 9.47 -34.46
C THR A 336 -36.13 9.33 -35.97
N GLU A 337 -35.53 8.32 -36.59
CA GLU A 337 -35.70 7.98 -38.00
C GLU A 337 -37.15 7.58 -38.32
N ALA A 338 -37.77 6.74 -37.48
CA ALA A 338 -39.17 6.36 -37.64
C ALA A 338 -40.14 7.55 -37.51
N LYS A 339 -39.88 8.48 -36.57
CA LYS A 339 -40.66 9.72 -36.44
C LYS A 339 -40.49 10.64 -37.65
N ALA A 340 -39.28 10.76 -38.18
CA ALA A 340 -39.01 11.57 -39.38
C ALA A 340 -39.68 10.97 -40.63
N ALA A 341 -39.61 9.64 -40.80
CA ALA A 341 -40.27 8.92 -41.88
C ALA A 341 -41.81 9.02 -41.80
N ALA A 342 -42.37 8.97 -40.59
CA ALA A 342 -43.78 9.24 -40.37
C ALA A 342 -44.15 10.68 -40.77
N ALA A 343 -43.42 11.68 -40.28
CA ALA A 343 -43.67 13.09 -40.57
C ALA A 343 -43.63 13.43 -42.08
N LEU A 344 -42.76 12.76 -42.85
CA LEU A 344 -42.67 12.90 -44.30
C LEU A 344 -43.87 12.27 -45.05
N ARG A 345 -44.43 11.16 -44.54
CA ARG A 345 -45.60 10.50 -45.15
C ARG A 345 -46.93 11.18 -44.80
N TYR A 346 -47.03 11.76 -43.61
CA TYR A 346 -48.22 12.52 -43.17
C TYR A 346 -48.36 13.91 -43.85
N ALA A 347 -47.41 14.31 -44.69
CA ALA A 347 -47.52 15.53 -45.48
C ALA A 347 -48.40 15.37 -46.73
N ASP A 348 -48.66 14.13 -47.19
CA ASP A 348 -49.29 13.86 -48.51
C ASP A 348 -50.56 12.97 -48.47
N ASP A 349 -50.94 12.35 -47.34
CA ASP A 349 -52.12 11.47 -47.26
C ASP A 349 -52.98 11.67 -45.99
N ALA A 350 -54.30 11.59 -46.14
CA ALA A 350 -55.30 11.91 -45.11
C ALA A 350 -55.80 10.71 -44.28
N ASP A 351 -55.16 9.55 -44.37
CA ASP A 351 -55.55 8.34 -43.62
C ASP A 351 -54.35 7.74 -42.86
N PRO A 352 -54.38 7.63 -41.52
CA PRO A 352 -53.25 7.12 -40.75
C PRO A 352 -53.05 5.62 -40.97
N ASP A 353 -51.93 5.27 -41.62
CA ASP A 353 -51.43 3.90 -41.73
C ASP A 353 -51.26 3.26 -40.33
N ARG A 354 -52.25 2.45 -39.93
CA ARG A 354 -52.28 1.65 -38.68
C ARG A 354 -50.98 0.87 -38.39
N PRO A 355 -50.26 0.30 -39.38
CA PRO A 355 -49.00 -0.42 -39.14
C PRO A 355 -47.87 0.46 -38.59
N LEU A 356 -47.81 1.74 -38.98
CA LEU A 356 -46.72 2.64 -38.58
C LEU A 356 -46.88 3.13 -37.14
N ILE A 357 -48.13 3.36 -36.71
CA ILE A 357 -48.48 3.69 -35.32
C ILE A 357 -48.14 2.52 -34.39
N GLU A 358 -48.45 1.29 -34.82
CA GLU A 358 -48.10 0.09 -34.08
C GLU A 358 -46.58 -0.11 -33.97
N GLN A 359 -45.82 0.14 -35.04
CA GLN A 359 -44.34 0.10 -35.01
C GLN A 359 -43.73 1.16 -34.10
N LEU A 360 -44.23 2.41 -34.13
CA LEU A 360 -43.78 3.48 -33.23
C LEU A 360 -44.05 3.16 -31.77
N ALA A 361 -45.23 2.62 -31.44
CA ALA A 361 -45.57 2.20 -30.10
C ALA A 361 -44.67 1.06 -29.59
N LEU A 362 -44.27 0.14 -30.48
CA LEU A 362 -43.38 -0.99 -30.17
C LEU A 362 -41.95 -0.51 -29.85
N VAL A 363 -41.40 0.40 -30.66
CA VAL A 363 -40.07 0.99 -30.43
C VAL A 363 -40.04 1.87 -29.17
N GLN A 364 -41.13 2.60 -28.89
CA GLN A 364 -41.27 3.39 -27.67
C GLN A 364 -41.29 2.53 -26.40
N ARG A 365 -42.00 1.38 -26.41
CA ARG A 365 -41.99 0.44 -25.28
C ARG A 365 -40.61 -0.17 -25.06
N ALA A 366 -39.94 -0.61 -26.13
CA ALA A 366 -38.60 -1.17 -26.04
C ALA A 366 -37.58 -0.17 -25.48
N LEU A 367 -37.69 1.12 -25.86
CA LEU A 367 -36.84 2.18 -25.32
C LEU A 367 -37.10 2.42 -23.82
N ALA A 368 -38.37 2.47 -23.40
CA ALA A 368 -38.72 2.65 -21.99
C ALA A 368 -38.24 1.49 -21.10
N GLU A 369 -38.32 0.25 -21.60
CA GLU A 369 -37.81 -0.94 -20.90
C GLU A 369 -36.27 -0.91 -20.77
N ALA A 370 -35.57 -0.49 -21.82
CA ALA A 370 -34.11 -0.33 -21.80
C ALA A 370 -33.65 0.80 -20.85
N GLU A 371 -34.40 1.91 -20.78
CA GLU A 371 -34.13 3.04 -19.86
C GLU A 371 -34.35 2.66 -18.39
N ALA A 372 -35.42 1.92 -18.10
CA ALA A 372 -35.68 1.40 -16.75
C ALA A 372 -34.60 0.39 -16.31
N THR A 373 -34.15 -0.47 -17.22
CA THR A 373 -33.11 -1.48 -16.96
C THR A 373 -31.75 -0.83 -16.66
N ALA A 374 -31.34 0.15 -17.46
CA ALA A 374 -30.09 0.87 -17.23
C ALA A 374 -30.11 1.68 -15.92
N SER A 375 -31.23 2.32 -15.58
CA SER A 375 -31.37 3.08 -14.33
C SER A 375 -31.24 2.18 -13.08
N ARG A 376 -31.81 0.96 -13.12
CA ARG A 376 -31.63 -0.04 -12.06
C ARG A 376 -30.16 -0.46 -11.92
N PHE A 377 -29.49 -0.76 -13.04
CA PHE A 377 -28.08 -1.11 -13.05
C PHE A 377 -27.17 0.02 -12.54
N GLN A 378 -27.47 1.28 -12.86
CA GLN A 378 -26.72 2.44 -12.36
C GLN A 378 -26.84 2.60 -10.84
N ALA A 379 -28.03 2.40 -10.29
CA ALA A 379 -28.26 2.45 -8.84
C ALA A 379 -27.53 1.32 -8.09
N GLU A 380 -27.53 0.10 -8.64
CA GLU A 380 -26.78 -1.03 -8.09
C GLU A 380 -25.26 -0.82 -8.14
N ALA A 381 -24.74 -0.26 -9.24
CA ALA A 381 -23.33 0.06 -9.38
C ALA A 381 -22.89 1.19 -8.40
N ALA A 382 -23.73 2.20 -8.17
CA ALA A 382 -23.47 3.24 -7.17
C ALA A 382 -23.39 2.67 -5.74
N LYS A 383 -24.28 1.74 -5.39
CA LYS A 383 -24.25 1.04 -4.09
C LYS A 383 -22.98 0.20 -3.93
N HIS A 384 -22.57 -0.53 -4.96
CA HIS A 384 -21.33 -1.31 -4.97
C HIS A 384 -20.08 -0.44 -4.80
N ARG A 385 -20.00 0.70 -5.51
CA ARG A 385 -18.89 1.65 -5.38
C ARG A 385 -18.76 2.25 -3.99
N SER A 386 -19.89 2.56 -3.33
CA SER A 386 -19.89 3.03 -1.94
C SER A 386 -19.36 1.96 -0.98
N GLU A 387 -19.64 0.68 -1.24
CA GLU A 387 -19.15 -0.41 -0.40
C GLU A 387 -17.66 -0.71 -0.62
N ILE A 388 -17.17 -0.58 -1.86
CA ILE A 388 -15.73 -0.64 -2.18
C ILE A 388 -14.99 0.52 -1.48
N ALA A 389 -15.56 1.72 -1.45
CA ALA A 389 -14.99 2.86 -0.72
C ALA A 389 -14.88 2.56 0.78
N ARG A 390 -15.93 2.04 1.42
CA ARG A 390 -15.92 1.61 2.83
C ARG A 390 -14.85 0.55 3.13
N LEU A 391 -14.66 -0.43 2.24
CA LEU A 391 -13.64 -1.48 2.43
C LEU A 391 -12.21 -0.94 2.26
N ASN A 392 -11.99 0.00 1.34
CA ASN A 392 -10.68 0.65 1.16
C ASN A 392 -10.33 1.61 2.30
N GLU A 393 -11.33 2.28 2.85
CA GLU A 393 -11.23 3.06 4.07
C GLU A 393 -10.83 2.14 5.23
N ALA A 394 -11.60 1.08 5.50
CA ALA A 394 -11.26 0.07 6.51
C ALA A 394 -9.83 -0.51 6.33
N ALA A 395 -9.40 -0.80 5.10
CA ALA A 395 -8.05 -1.27 4.82
C ALA A 395 -6.96 -0.21 5.09
N SER A 396 -7.26 1.08 4.89
CA SER A 396 -6.36 2.17 5.24
C SER A 396 -6.23 2.32 6.76
N LEU A 397 -7.34 2.17 7.48
CA LEU A 397 -7.40 2.20 8.94
C LEU A 397 -6.62 1.02 9.56
N TYR A 398 -6.78 -0.21 9.03
CA TYR A 398 -5.98 -1.36 9.46
C TYR A 398 -4.48 -1.22 9.15
N ARG A 399 -4.12 -0.51 8.08
CA ARG A 399 -2.70 -0.20 7.77
C ARG A 399 -2.12 0.79 8.77
N ILE A 400 -2.82 1.89 9.07
CA ILE A 400 -2.38 2.86 10.10
C ILE A 400 -2.21 2.17 11.45
N ARG A 401 -3.17 1.30 11.82
CA ARG A 401 -3.10 0.47 13.01
C ARG A 401 -1.90 -0.48 13.01
N LEU A 402 -1.60 -1.11 11.87
CA LEU A 402 -0.43 -2.00 11.70
C LEU A 402 0.89 -1.24 11.87
N ASP A 403 1.00 -0.06 11.27
CA ASP A 403 2.19 0.76 11.31
C ASP A 403 2.47 1.24 12.75
N ARG A 404 1.44 1.70 13.47
CA ARG A 404 1.55 2.16 14.87
C ARG A 404 1.81 1.04 15.88
N LEU A 405 1.15 -0.12 15.72
CA LEU A 405 1.45 -1.30 16.54
C LEU A 405 2.90 -1.77 16.29
N SER A 406 3.39 -1.68 15.06
CA SER A 406 4.78 -2.04 14.72
C SER A 406 5.78 -1.05 15.29
N GLU A 407 5.49 0.25 15.23
CA GLU A 407 6.29 1.34 15.82
C GLU A 407 6.34 1.22 17.35
N TYR A 408 5.21 0.96 18.02
CA TYR A 408 5.17 0.77 19.47
C TYR A 408 5.80 -0.56 19.93
N ILE A 409 5.67 -1.65 19.17
CA ILE A 409 6.43 -2.89 19.44
C ILE A 409 7.93 -2.59 19.36
N SER A 410 8.36 -1.73 18.44
CA SER A 410 9.76 -1.32 18.28
C SER A 410 10.23 -0.44 19.46
N ASP A 411 9.39 0.49 19.94
CA ASP A 411 9.71 1.40 21.06
C ASP A 411 9.59 0.74 22.45
N GLY A 412 8.58 -0.10 22.68
CA GLY A 412 8.40 -0.88 23.91
C GLY A 412 9.45 -1.99 24.08
N GLN A 413 9.99 -2.52 22.97
CA GLN A 413 11.14 -3.42 22.99
C GLN A 413 12.39 -2.71 23.55
N LEU A 414 12.53 -1.40 23.39
CA LEU A 414 13.69 -0.64 23.88
C LEU A 414 13.71 -0.49 25.42
N ALA A 415 12.54 -0.40 26.06
CA ALA A 415 12.42 -0.22 27.51
C ALA A 415 12.38 -1.54 28.31
N ALA A 416 11.74 -2.59 27.77
CA ALA A 416 11.66 -3.91 28.40
C ALA A 416 12.94 -4.76 28.19
N ARG A 417 13.62 -4.64 27.03
CA ARG A 417 14.90 -5.35 26.77
C ARG A 417 16.06 -4.86 27.64
N ARG A 418 15.97 -3.65 28.20
CA ARG A 418 16.98 -3.14 29.15
C ARG A 418 16.98 -3.89 30.49
N ARG A 419 15.92 -4.63 30.86
CA ARG A 419 15.83 -5.30 32.17
C ARG A 419 15.66 -6.83 32.14
N SER A 420 15.07 -7.46 31.12
CA SER A 420 14.91 -8.94 31.09
C SER A 420 15.89 -9.72 30.20
N ALA A 421 16.70 -9.04 29.37
CA ALA A 421 17.52 -9.70 28.35
C ALA A 421 18.72 -10.53 28.87
N LEU A 422 19.15 -10.33 30.12
CA LEU A 422 20.25 -11.11 30.73
C LEU A 422 19.81 -12.48 31.25
N GLY A 423 18.54 -12.65 31.63
CA GLY A 423 18.03 -13.89 32.22
C GLY A 423 17.56 -14.93 31.21
N THR A 424 16.83 -14.51 30.17
CA THR A 424 16.10 -15.44 29.29
C THR A 424 16.92 -15.91 28.08
N LEU A 425 17.88 -15.11 27.58
CA LEU A 425 18.70 -15.44 26.41
C LEU A 425 19.96 -16.26 26.72
N ALA A 426 20.47 -16.18 27.97
CA ALA A 426 21.50 -17.10 28.48
C ALA A 426 21.01 -18.56 28.54
N ARG A 427 19.70 -18.78 28.43
CA ARG A 427 19.05 -20.09 28.41
C ARG A 427 18.81 -20.64 26.99
N LYS A 428 18.88 -19.81 25.94
CA LYS A 428 18.57 -20.19 24.55
C LYS A 428 19.80 -20.55 23.70
N PHE A 429 20.94 -19.89 23.95
CA PHE A 429 22.24 -20.25 23.38
C PHE A 429 23.17 -20.57 24.54
N GLY A 430 23.85 -21.72 24.52
CA GLY A 430 24.93 -21.94 25.48
C GLY A 430 25.97 -20.82 25.38
N ARG A 431 26.60 -20.40 26.49
CA ARG A 431 27.64 -19.35 26.47
C ARG A 431 28.74 -19.61 25.42
N SER A 432 29.03 -20.88 25.15
CA SER A 432 29.98 -21.35 24.13
C SER A 432 29.50 -21.12 22.69
N GLU A 433 28.20 -21.25 22.42
CA GLU A 433 27.58 -21.15 21.10
C GLU A 433 27.43 -19.69 20.67
N LEU A 434 26.96 -18.82 21.56
CA LEU A 434 26.92 -17.38 21.30
C LEU A 434 28.32 -16.82 21.03
N ALA A 435 29.32 -17.25 21.81
CA ALA A 435 30.70 -16.85 21.59
C ALA A 435 31.23 -17.38 20.24
N GLN A 436 30.79 -18.55 19.78
CA GLN A 436 31.15 -19.08 18.48
C GLN A 436 30.53 -18.28 17.33
N ILE A 437 29.25 -17.92 17.43
CA ILE A 437 28.55 -17.09 16.43
C ILE A 437 29.22 -15.71 16.32
N CYS A 438 29.47 -15.04 17.45
CA CYS A 438 30.15 -13.74 17.45
C CYS A 438 31.55 -13.85 16.80
N ARG A 439 32.31 -14.92 17.10
CA ARG A 439 33.61 -15.15 16.44
C ARG A 439 33.46 -15.37 14.94
N THR A 440 32.44 -16.11 14.49
CA THR A 440 32.18 -16.34 13.06
C THR A 440 31.90 -15.03 12.33
N LEU A 441 31.04 -14.17 12.89
CA LEU A 441 30.71 -12.87 12.31
C LEU A 441 31.94 -11.95 12.23
N VAL A 442 32.70 -11.81 13.32
CA VAL A 442 33.92 -10.97 13.31
C VAL A 442 34.96 -11.51 12.33
N LYS A 443 35.23 -12.83 12.33
CA LYS A 443 36.22 -13.44 11.42
C LYS A 443 35.84 -13.34 9.95
N SER A 444 34.54 -13.22 9.63
CA SER A 444 34.07 -13.08 8.25
C SER A 444 34.47 -11.75 7.60
N GLY A 445 34.79 -10.72 8.40
CA GLY A 445 35.03 -9.37 7.91
C GLY A 445 33.77 -8.65 7.43
N LEU A 446 32.58 -9.17 7.76
CA LEU A 446 31.26 -8.62 7.38
C LEU A 446 30.48 -8.07 8.59
N PHE A 447 31.15 -7.93 9.73
CA PHE A 447 30.67 -7.16 10.88
C PHE A 447 31.70 -6.07 11.19
N ASP A 448 31.36 -4.82 10.92
CA ASP A 448 32.24 -3.68 11.17
C ASP A 448 31.86 -3.02 12.49
N ARG A 449 32.71 -3.22 13.50
CA ARG A 449 32.45 -2.77 14.87
C ARG A 449 32.31 -1.26 14.98
N GLU A 450 33.18 -0.49 14.33
CA GLU A 450 33.22 0.97 14.50
C GLU A 450 32.12 1.60 13.65
N TRP A 451 31.93 1.14 12.40
CA TRP A 451 30.81 1.57 11.58
C TRP A 451 29.45 1.26 12.22
N TYR A 452 29.30 0.09 12.85
CA TYR A 452 28.05 -0.29 13.51
C TYR A 452 27.75 0.59 14.73
N LYS A 453 28.77 1.01 15.48
CA LYS A 453 28.61 1.95 16.59
C LYS A 453 28.24 3.35 16.10
N ASP A 454 28.89 3.83 15.05
CA ASP A 454 28.65 5.16 14.48
C ASP A 454 27.27 5.24 13.83
N SER A 455 26.84 4.16 13.16
CA SER A 455 25.52 4.07 12.53
C SER A 455 24.39 3.90 13.54
N TYR A 456 24.69 3.35 14.72
CA TYR A 456 23.72 3.09 15.79
C TYR A 456 24.21 3.64 17.14
N PRO A 457 24.07 4.97 17.37
CA PRO A 457 24.57 5.62 18.58
C PRO A 457 24.00 5.05 19.89
N ASP A 458 22.81 4.46 19.85
CA ASP A 458 22.17 3.77 20.96
C ASP A 458 22.94 2.51 21.42
N VAL A 459 23.66 1.86 20.49
CA VAL A 459 24.56 0.73 20.78
C VAL A 459 25.86 1.22 21.41
N GLY A 460 26.36 2.37 20.96
CA GLY A 460 27.55 3.04 21.52
C GLY A 460 27.36 3.45 22.99
N ALA A 461 26.13 3.78 23.38
CA ALA A 461 25.75 4.09 24.77
C ALA A 461 25.41 2.85 25.63
N SER A 462 25.40 1.64 25.04
CA SER A 462 25.11 0.39 25.73
C SER A 462 26.35 -0.23 26.38
N ARG A 463 26.19 -1.09 27.41
CA ARG A 463 27.29 -1.87 28.01
C ARG A 463 27.63 -3.16 27.23
N HIS A 464 27.02 -3.40 26.07
CA HIS A 464 27.21 -4.62 25.30
C HIS A 464 28.27 -4.45 24.21
N GLU A 465 29.06 -5.49 23.96
CA GLU A 465 29.93 -5.52 22.78
C GLU A 465 29.07 -5.46 21.51
N PRO A 466 29.38 -4.61 20.50
CA PRO A 466 28.52 -4.38 19.33
C PRO A 466 28.14 -5.64 18.56
N VAL A 467 29.05 -6.61 18.42
CA VAL A 467 28.75 -7.89 17.75
C VAL A 467 27.77 -8.73 18.58
N VAL A 468 27.88 -8.70 19.91
CA VAL A 468 26.94 -9.40 20.79
C VAL A 468 25.56 -8.75 20.69
N HIS A 469 25.52 -7.42 20.64
CA HIS A 469 24.28 -6.69 20.39
C HIS A 469 23.65 -7.07 19.04
N TYR A 470 24.44 -7.10 17.97
CA TYR A 470 23.93 -7.46 16.64
C TYR A 470 23.38 -8.89 16.59
N VAL A 471 24.10 -9.86 17.16
CA VAL A 471 23.68 -11.27 17.17
C VAL A 471 22.38 -11.48 17.95
N LEU A 472 22.23 -10.81 19.09
CA LEU A 472 21.10 -10.99 19.98
C LEU A 472 19.89 -10.13 19.61
N PHE A 473 20.12 -8.95 19.02
CA PHE A 473 19.10 -7.93 18.81
C PHE A 473 19.16 -7.33 17.40
N GLY A 474 20.30 -6.77 17.01
CA GLY A 474 20.41 -5.94 15.80
C GLY A 474 19.91 -6.62 14.52
N ALA A 475 20.23 -7.89 14.32
CA ALA A 475 19.80 -8.62 13.13
C ALA A 475 18.28 -8.88 13.07
N TYR A 476 17.62 -8.98 14.23
CA TYR A 476 16.16 -9.15 14.33
C TYR A 476 15.41 -7.82 14.33
N GLU A 477 16.12 -6.72 14.58
CA GLU A 477 15.66 -5.34 14.44
C GLU A 477 15.84 -4.81 13.01
N GLY A 478 16.38 -5.61 12.10
CA GLY A 478 16.64 -5.19 10.72
C GLY A 478 17.85 -4.28 10.55
N ARG A 479 18.73 -4.16 11.57
CA ARG A 479 19.95 -3.35 11.51
C ARG A 479 21.00 -3.99 10.61
N ASP A 480 21.81 -3.18 9.98
CA ASP A 480 22.85 -3.61 9.06
C ASP A 480 24.16 -3.83 9.83
N PRO A 481 24.90 -4.92 9.61
CA PRO A 481 26.14 -5.21 10.35
C PRO A 481 27.38 -4.49 9.78
N CYS A 482 27.31 -4.02 8.54
CA CYS A 482 28.34 -3.25 7.84
C CYS A 482 27.71 -2.54 6.61
N LYS A 483 28.44 -1.61 5.99
CA LYS A 483 28.02 -0.90 4.76
C LYS A 483 27.60 -1.83 3.61
N GLY A 484 28.13 -3.05 3.55
CA GLY A 484 27.89 -3.99 2.44
C GLY A 484 26.84 -5.06 2.70
N PHE A 485 26.13 -5.07 3.82
CA PHE A 485 25.12 -6.09 4.08
C PHE A 485 23.82 -5.42 4.53
N ASP A 486 22.77 -5.55 3.72
CA ASP A 486 21.44 -5.00 4.01
C ASP A 486 20.56 -6.12 4.59
N THR A 487 20.32 -6.04 5.89
CA THR A 487 19.59 -7.06 6.64
C THR A 487 18.13 -7.16 6.17
N SER A 488 17.50 -6.03 5.85
CA SER A 488 16.10 -5.98 5.42
C SER A 488 15.95 -6.55 4.03
N TYR A 489 16.78 -6.10 3.08
CA TYR A 489 16.85 -6.65 1.74
C TYR A 489 17.11 -8.16 1.76
N TYR A 490 18.06 -8.63 2.58
CA TYR A 490 18.38 -10.04 2.64
C TYR A 490 17.18 -10.87 3.13
N LEU A 491 16.46 -10.44 4.16
CA LEU A 491 15.29 -11.16 4.68
C LEU A 491 14.06 -11.08 3.75
N GLU A 492 13.88 -9.97 3.05
CA GLU A 492 12.79 -9.79 2.08
C GLU A 492 12.95 -10.71 0.87
N ASN A 493 14.18 -10.85 0.37
CA ASN A 493 14.51 -11.67 -0.78
C ASN A 493 14.71 -13.16 -0.43
N ASN A 494 14.93 -13.48 0.85
CA ASN A 494 15.14 -14.85 1.33
C ASN A 494 14.05 -15.26 2.32
N ALA A 495 12.84 -15.51 1.81
CA ALA A 495 11.67 -15.83 2.62
C ALA A 495 11.82 -17.11 3.47
N ASP A 496 12.65 -18.06 3.05
CA ASP A 496 13.02 -19.25 3.81
C ASP A 496 13.81 -18.89 5.08
N ILE A 497 14.70 -17.89 5.01
CA ILE A 497 15.49 -17.41 6.15
C ILE A 497 14.64 -16.54 7.08
N ARG A 498 13.77 -15.70 6.50
CA ARG A 498 12.77 -14.96 7.29
C ARG A 498 11.84 -15.87 8.08
N ASN A 499 11.40 -16.98 7.48
CA ASN A 499 10.54 -17.95 8.13
C ASN A 499 11.29 -18.85 9.13
N TRP A 500 12.58 -19.11 8.90
CA TRP A 500 13.46 -19.82 9.83
C TRP A 500 13.77 -18.99 11.09
N GLY A 501 13.79 -17.66 10.97
CA GLY A 501 13.91 -16.74 12.10
C GLY A 501 15.28 -16.77 12.79
N GLY A 502 16.33 -17.20 12.09
CA GLY A 502 17.72 -17.16 12.55
C GLY A 502 18.48 -15.92 12.07
N ASN A 503 19.75 -15.78 12.44
CA ASN A 503 20.55 -14.59 12.14
C ASN A 503 20.91 -14.51 10.63
N PRO A 504 20.48 -13.46 9.90
CA PRO A 504 20.66 -13.34 8.45
C PRO A 504 22.12 -13.23 8.01
N LEU A 505 22.96 -12.48 8.72
CA LEU A 505 24.38 -12.40 8.39
C LEU A 505 25.09 -13.73 8.65
N LEU A 506 24.79 -14.41 9.76
CA LEU A 506 25.33 -15.74 10.04
C LEU A 506 24.97 -16.72 8.91
N HIS A 507 23.71 -16.71 8.47
CA HIS A 507 23.28 -17.54 7.35
C HIS A 507 24.07 -17.22 6.06
N TYR A 508 24.25 -15.92 5.76
CA TYR A 508 25.01 -15.51 4.59
C TYR A 508 26.46 -16.01 4.62
N ILE A 509 27.13 -15.89 5.77
CA ILE A 509 28.51 -16.35 5.98
C ILE A 509 28.64 -17.86 5.81
N GLU A 510 27.72 -18.63 6.40
CA GLU A 510 27.84 -20.09 6.40
C GLU A 510 27.44 -20.72 5.06
N ARG A 511 26.43 -20.15 4.40
CA ARG A 511 25.75 -20.77 3.24
C ARG A 511 25.40 -19.77 2.14
N GLY A 512 24.87 -18.60 2.49
CA GLY A 512 24.23 -17.71 1.52
C GLY A 512 25.15 -17.24 0.38
N GLU A 513 26.42 -16.91 0.65
CA GLU A 513 27.35 -16.52 -0.42
C GLU A 513 27.63 -17.67 -1.40
N LYS A 514 27.78 -18.90 -0.88
CA LYS A 514 27.98 -20.11 -1.70
C LYS A 514 26.74 -20.49 -2.50
N GLU A 515 25.57 -20.16 -1.97
CA GLU A 515 24.28 -20.30 -2.64
C GLU A 515 24.02 -19.19 -3.67
N GLY A 516 24.92 -18.20 -3.79
CA GLY A 516 24.78 -17.07 -4.71
C GLY A 516 23.70 -16.06 -4.30
N ARG A 517 23.33 -16.03 -3.01
CA ARG A 517 22.35 -15.07 -2.49
C ARG A 517 22.97 -13.69 -2.43
N TRP A 518 22.18 -12.66 -2.72
CA TRP A 518 22.66 -11.28 -2.71
C TRP A 518 22.52 -10.69 -1.31
N PRO A 519 23.61 -10.20 -0.69
CA PRO A 519 23.59 -9.62 0.65
C PRO A 519 23.00 -8.20 0.69
N ASN A 520 22.92 -7.53 -0.46
CA ASN A 520 22.29 -6.22 -0.65
C ASN A 520 21.84 -6.09 -2.11
N GLU A 521 21.11 -5.03 -2.47
CA GLU A 521 20.63 -4.80 -3.85
C GLU A 521 21.75 -4.58 -4.89
N ASN A 522 22.97 -4.31 -4.41
CA ASN A 522 24.11 -3.82 -5.15
C ASN A 522 25.34 -4.75 -5.05
N PHE A 523 25.17 -6.04 -4.73
CA PHE A 523 26.28 -6.99 -4.72
C PHE A 523 25.83 -8.39 -5.16
N ASP A 524 26.31 -8.81 -6.33
CA ASP A 524 26.13 -10.16 -6.85
C ASP A 524 27.43 -10.96 -6.72
N PRO A 525 27.49 -12.00 -5.87
CA PRO A 525 28.68 -12.84 -5.73
C PRO A 525 29.17 -13.45 -7.04
N ALA A 526 28.26 -13.80 -7.96
CA ALA A 526 28.62 -14.41 -9.24
C ALA A 526 29.27 -13.38 -10.19
N SER A 527 28.65 -12.20 -10.34
CA SER A 527 29.22 -11.11 -11.14
C SER A 527 30.55 -10.62 -10.58
N TYR A 528 30.72 -10.55 -9.25
CA TYR A 528 31.98 -10.17 -8.62
C TYR A 528 33.12 -11.15 -8.96
N LEU A 529 32.86 -12.46 -8.96
CA LEU A 529 33.83 -13.49 -9.35
C LEU A 529 34.19 -13.42 -10.84
N ASN A 530 33.24 -13.09 -11.70
CA ASN A 530 33.49 -12.91 -13.14
C ASN A 530 34.38 -11.68 -13.39
N ALA A 531 34.11 -10.57 -12.70
CA ALA A 531 34.89 -9.34 -12.80
C ALA A 531 36.27 -9.45 -12.11
N ASN A 532 36.39 -10.32 -11.11
CA ASN A 532 37.62 -10.55 -10.35
C ASN A 532 38.01 -12.04 -10.37
N PRO A 533 38.51 -12.57 -11.50
CA PRO A 533 38.85 -13.99 -11.63
C PRO A 533 39.89 -14.50 -10.61
N ASN A 534 40.70 -13.58 -10.08
CA ASN A 534 41.75 -13.84 -9.10
C ASN A 534 41.29 -13.62 -7.64
N ALA A 535 40.01 -13.37 -7.37
CA ALA A 535 39.50 -13.19 -6.02
C ALA A 535 39.81 -14.41 -5.12
N ASP A 536 40.25 -14.16 -3.88
CA ASP A 536 40.61 -15.23 -2.95
C ASP A 536 39.34 -15.93 -2.45
N ARG A 537 39.03 -17.08 -3.03
CA ARG A 537 37.85 -17.89 -2.66
C ARG A 537 37.88 -18.43 -1.23
N ARG A 538 38.98 -18.23 -0.48
CA ARG A 538 39.08 -18.57 0.95
C ARG A 538 38.52 -17.47 1.86
N LYS A 539 38.34 -16.25 1.34
CA LYS A 539 37.73 -15.12 2.03
C LYS A 539 36.33 -14.85 1.46
N MET A 540 35.48 -14.19 2.25
CA MET A 540 34.16 -13.76 1.78
C MET A 540 34.31 -12.78 0.63
N LEU A 541 33.58 -12.99 -0.47
CA LEU A 541 33.63 -12.14 -1.66
C LEU A 541 33.14 -10.73 -1.33
N LEU A 542 32.06 -10.62 -0.56
CA LEU A 542 31.55 -9.34 -0.09
C LEU A 542 32.59 -8.58 0.76
N SER A 543 33.35 -9.30 1.59
CA SER A 543 34.36 -8.66 2.45
C SER A 543 35.55 -8.15 1.62
N GLN A 544 35.95 -8.88 0.58
CA GLN A 544 36.97 -8.44 -0.37
C GLN A 544 36.52 -7.22 -1.18
N HIS A 545 35.25 -7.18 -1.57
CA HIS A 545 34.67 -6.00 -2.23
C HIS A 545 34.72 -4.76 -1.32
N LEU A 546 34.32 -4.90 -0.04
CA LEU A 546 34.34 -3.79 0.92
C LEU A 546 35.75 -3.31 1.27
N GLN A 547 36.74 -4.21 1.32
CA GLN A 547 38.13 -3.85 1.57
C GLN A 547 38.81 -3.20 0.35
N GLY A 548 38.24 -3.42 -0.86
CA GLY A 548 38.65 -2.76 -2.10
C GLY A 548 38.02 -1.39 -2.33
N ALA A 549 37.17 -0.91 -1.41
CA ALA A 549 36.32 0.29 -1.53
C ALA A 549 37.09 1.64 -1.48
N GLY A 550 38.22 1.72 -2.16
CA GLY A 550 38.78 2.95 -2.74
C GLY A 550 38.49 3.08 -4.24
N ARG A 551 37.82 2.11 -4.87
CA ARG A 551 37.40 2.15 -6.28
C ARG A 551 36.03 1.48 -6.42
N ASP A 552 35.08 2.24 -6.96
CA ASP A 552 33.76 1.80 -7.48
C ASP A 552 32.68 1.42 -6.45
N ASP A 553 32.07 2.45 -5.87
CA ASP A 553 30.88 2.40 -5.00
C ASP A 553 29.58 2.24 -5.84
N HIS A 554 29.52 1.31 -6.81
CA HIS A 554 28.29 0.98 -7.56
C HIS A 554 28.32 -0.47 -8.08
N PHE A 555 27.49 -1.36 -7.53
CA PHE A 555 27.17 -2.62 -8.22
C PHE A 555 25.66 -2.94 -8.23
N LYS A 556 24.83 -1.95 -8.57
CA LYS A 556 23.79 -2.28 -9.56
C LYS A 556 24.57 -2.50 -10.85
N PRO A 557 24.38 -3.58 -11.63
CA PRO A 557 24.67 -3.52 -13.05
C PRO A 557 23.60 -2.61 -13.69
N SER A 558 23.55 -1.33 -13.27
CA SER A 558 23.07 -0.26 -14.12
C SER A 558 24.12 -0.14 -15.19
N PHE A 559 23.73 -0.42 -16.44
CA PHE A 559 24.58 -0.08 -17.57
C PHE A 559 25.02 1.39 -17.40
N ARG A 560 26.33 1.62 -17.27
CA ARG A 560 26.92 2.96 -17.25
C ARG A 560 27.70 3.13 -18.54
N PRO A 561 27.46 4.21 -19.30
CA PRO A 561 28.29 4.48 -20.46
C PRO A 561 29.73 4.74 -20.02
N ALA A 562 30.67 4.28 -20.84
CA ALA A 562 32.04 4.75 -20.76
C ALA A 562 32.10 6.21 -21.21
N ALA A 563 33.03 6.99 -20.65
CA ALA A 563 33.34 8.30 -21.18
C ALA A 563 33.84 8.15 -22.64
N PRO A 564 33.30 8.94 -23.60
CA PRO A 564 33.82 8.98 -24.97
C PRO A 564 35.30 9.38 -25.03
N ASP A 565 35.99 9.00 -26.09
CA ASP A 565 37.36 9.45 -26.31
C ASP A 565 37.37 10.92 -26.74
N TRP A 566 38.40 11.66 -26.35
CA TRP A 566 38.60 13.04 -26.80
C TRP A 566 38.80 13.13 -28.31
N GLY A 567 39.36 12.09 -28.94
CA GLY A 567 39.47 12.02 -30.40
C GLY A 567 38.11 12.10 -31.11
N ASP A 568 37.05 11.57 -30.51
CA ASP A 568 35.69 11.62 -31.07
C ASP A 568 35.13 13.06 -31.02
N PHE A 569 35.34 13.78 -29.92
CA PHE A 569 34.95 15.19 -29.79
C PHE A 569 35.74 16.10 -30.73
N GLU A 570 37.04 15.85 -30.89
CA GLU A 570 37.89 16.62 -31.81
C GLU A 570 37.48 16.40 -33.27
N ALA A 571 37.16 15.16 -33.65
CA ALA A 571 36.64 14.84 -34.99
C ALA A 571 35.30 15.53 -35.25
N LEU A 572 34.41 15.58 -34.24
CA LEU A 572 33.12 16.26 -34.33
C LEU A 572 33.30 17.79 -34.46
N ALA A 573 34.16 18.40 -33.65
CA ALA A 573 34.44 19.84 -33.71
C ALA A 573 34.99 20.25 -35.09
N ALA A 574 35.85 19.42 -35.67
CA ALA A 574 36.35 19.62 -37.03
C ALA A 574 35.24 19.54 -38.09
N HIS A 575 34.19 18.74 -37.87
CA HIS A 575 33.05 18.62 -38.78
C HIS A 575 32.06 19.80 -38.65
N ILE A 576 31.87 20.32 -37.43
CA ILE A 576 30.94 21.42 -37.13
C ILE A 576 31.51 22.80 -37.53
N ALA A 577 32.83 22.93 -37.65
CA ALA A 577 33.50 24.17 -38.08
C ALA A 577 33.16 24.63 -39.52
N ALA A 578 32.35 23.89 -40.28
CA ALA A 578 31.74 24.35 -41.52
C ALA A 578 30.45 25.16 -41.21
N PRO A 579 30.33 26.42 -41.66
CA PRO A 579 29.25 27.29 -41.20
C PRO A 579 27.89 26.86 -41.76
N VAL A 580 26.97 26.44 -40.89
CA VAL A 580 25.54 26.41 -41.19
C VAL A 580 24.86 27.47 -40.32
N ALA A 581 24.57 28.61 -40.94
CA ALA A 581 23.82 29.70 -40.33
C ALA A 581 22.32 29.37 -40.38
N SER A 582 21.84 28.59 -39.42
CA SER A 582 20.41 28.53 -39.09
C SER A 582 20.25 28.82 -37.59
N PRO A 583 19.40 29.77 -37.18
CA PRO A 583 19.19 30.05 -35.77
C PRO A 583 18.47 28.87 -35.11
N ALA A 584 19.09 28.28 -34.08
CA ALA A 584 18.51 27.19 -33.31
C ALA A 584 17.08 27.53 -32.84
N THR A 585 16.20 26.53 -32.89
CA THR A 585 14.77 26.69 -32.53
C THR A 585 14.43 26.07 -31.18
N VAL A 586 15.30 25.19 -30.66
CA VAL A 586 15.13 24.50 -29.38
C VAL A 586 16.42 24.56 -28.58
N ASP A 587 16.30 24.91 -27.31
CA ASP A 587 17.41 24.85 -26.35
C ASP A 587 17.36 23.50 -25.60
N VAL A 588 18.40 22.68 -25.75
CA VAL A 588 18.58 21.45 -24.96
C VAL A 588 19.40 21.80 -23.74
N ILE A 589 18.77 21.79 -22.56
CA ILE A 589 19.38 22.21 -21.31
C ILE A 589 19.80 20.99 -20.49
N VAL A 590 21.10 20.89 -20.22
CA VAL A 590 21.71 19.83 -19.40
C VAL A 590 22.27 20.42 -18.11
N PRO A 591 21.57 20.31 -16.96
CA PRO A 591 22.12 20.70 -15.67
C PRO A 591 23.13 19.64 -15.20
N VAL A 592 24.31 20.09 -14.76
CA VAL A 592 25.43 19.22 -14.37
C VAL A 592 25.88 19.56 -12.96
N TYR A 593 25.97 18.56 -12.08
CA TYR A 593 26.61 18.69 -10.77
C TYR A 593 27.73 17.67 -10.59
N ARG A 594 27.52 16.40 -10.97
CA ARG A 594 28.49 15.31 -10.86
C ARG A 594 28.33 14.31 -12.01
N GLY A 595 29.28 13.39 -12.13
CA GLY A 595 29.18 12.25 -13.03
C GLY A 595 29.89 12.49 -14.36
N TYR A 596 31.22 12.48 -14.33
CA TYR A 596 32.09 12.67 -15.49
C TYR A 596 31.69 11.84 -16.72
N ALA A 597 31.68 10.51 -16.60
CA ALA A 597 31.46 9.62 -17.74
C ALA A 597 30.03 9.73 -18.30
N ASP A 598 29.03 9.73 -17.42
CA ASP A 598 27.62 9.91 -17.78
C ASP A 598 27.41 11.25 -18.52
N THR A 599 27.97 12.35 -18.00
CA THR A 599 27.81 13.69 -18.59
C THR A 599 28.42 13.76 -19.99
N LEU A 600 29.64 13.26 -20.18
CA LEU A 600 30.28 13.28 -21.50
C LEU A 600 29.57 12.36 -22.50
N ALA A 601 29.08 11.20 -22.06
CA ALA A 601 28.28 10.32 -22.90
C ALA A 601 26.94 10.95 -23.30
N CYS A 602 26.27 11.67 -22.37
CA CYS A 602 25.06 12.43 -22.65
C CYS A 602 25.33 13.50 -23.73
N ILE A 603 26.33 14.35 -23.53
CA ILE A 603 26.71 15.40 -24.49
C ILE A 603 27.03 14.79 -25.87
N MET A 604 27.85 13.72 -25.91
CA MET A 604 28.18 13.04 -27.16
C MET A 604 26.93 12.48 -27.86
N SER A 605 26.01 11.87 -27.11
CA SER A 605 24.77 11.31 -27.70
C SER A 605 23.88 12.38 -28.32
N VAL A 606 23.79 13.57 -27.70
CA VAL A 606 23.06 14.70 -28.28
C VAL A 606 23.74 15.19 -29.55
N LEU A 607 25.06 15.42 -29.50
CA LEU A 607 25.82 15.99 -30.61
C LEU A 607 25.92 15.05 -31.83
N THR A 608 25.84 13.75 -31.62
CA THR A 608 25.90 12.74 -32.70
C THR A 608 24.52 12.28 -33.19
N SER A 609 23.44 12.71 -32.53
CA SER A 609 22.07 12.41 -32.94
C SER A 609 21.70 13.13 -34.25
N THR A 610 20.78 12.54 -35.02
CA THR A 610 20.44 13.00 -36.38
C THR A 610 19.06 13.64 -36.38
N ASN A 611 19.01 14.97 -36.18
CA ASN A 611 17.76 15.73 -36.13
C ASN A 611 17.69 16.76 -37.27
N ARG A 612 16.48 16.99 -37.79
CA ARG A 612 16.14 18.11 -38.70
C ARG A 612 15.96 19.41 -37.92
N THR A 613 15.61 19.30 -36.65
CA THR A 613 15.43 20.43 -35.74
C THR A 613 16.79 21.00 -35.33
N ASP A 614 17.04 22.25 -35.70
CA ASP A 614 18.20 22.99 -35.20
C ASP A 614 18.08 23.20 -33.68
N LEU A 615 19.09 22.72 -32.95
CA LEU A 615 19.17 22.77 -31.49
C LEU A 615 20.45 23.48 -31.02
N GLU A 616 20.39 24.09 -29.85
CA GLU A 616 21.57 24.56 -29.11
C GLU A 616 21.71 23.75 -27.81
N LEU A 617 22.89 23.18 -27.57
CA LEU A 617 23.18 22.41 -26.36
C LEU A 617 23.74 23.33 -25.27
N ILE A 618 22.90 23.68 -24.29
CA ILE A 618 23.24 24.51 -23.15
C ILE A 618 23.55 23.61 -21.96
N VAL A 619 24.80 23.60 -21.52
CA VAL A 619 25.23 22.89 -20.32
C VAL A 619 25.36 23.87 -19.17
N VAL A 620 24.69 23.59 -18.06
CA VAL A 620 24.73 24.45 -16.86
C VAL A 620 25.45 23.72 -15.73
N ASP A 621 26.72 24.06 -15.50
CA ASP A 621 27.52 23.53 -14.38
C ASP A 621 27.08 24.20 -13.07
N ASP A 622 26.39 23.45 -12.21
CA ASP A 622 25.84 23.87 -10.92
C ASP A 622 26.88 23.80 -9.79
N ALA A 623 28.05 24.39 -10.05
CA ALA A 623 29.23 24.34 -9.18
C ALA A 623 29.63 22.90 -8.84
N SER A 624 29.96 22.12 -9.88
CA SER A 624 30.42 20.75 -9.77
C SER A 624 31.60 20.63 -8.79
N PRO A 625 31.61 19.63 -7.89
CA PRO A 625 32.72 19.37 -7.00
C PRO A 625 33.82 18.53 -7.67
N GLU A 626 33.66 18.15 -8.95
CA GLU A 626 34.59 17.31 -9.72
C GLU A 626 35.43 18.20 -10.67
N PRO A 627 36.69 18.56 -10.31
CA PRO A 627 37.49 19.49 -11.11
C PRO A 627 37.83 18.95 -12.51
N GLU A 628 37.81 17.63 -12.69
CA GLU A 628 38.00 16.99 -13.99
C GLU A 628 36.79 17.21 -14.90
N LEU A 629 35.57 17.07 -14.37
CA LEU A 629 34.34 17.37 -15.09
C LEU A 629 34.29 18.85 -15.48
N SER A 630 34.57 19.75 -14.55
CA SER A 630 34.60 21.19 -14.86
C SER A 630 35.59 21.51 -15.98
N ARG A 631 36.83 20.97 -15.96
CA ARG A 631 37.81 21.18 -17.03
C ARG A 631 37.38 20.56 -18.36
N ALA A 632 36.71 19.41 -18.33
CA ALA A 632 36.18 18.78 -19.53
C ALA A 632 35.09 19.65 -20.18
N LEU A 633 34.19 20.22 -19.38
CA LEU A 633 33.19 21.18 -19.87
C LEU A 633 33.84 22.44 -20.47
N ASP A 634 34.89 22.98 -19.84
CA ASP A 634 35.63 24.12 -20.41
C ASP A 634 36.26 23.79 -21.76
N ARG A 635 36.81 22.57 -21.90
CA ARG A 635 37.39 22.10 -23.15
C ARG A 635 36.33 21.97 -24.25
N LEU A 636 35.17 21.39 -23.95
CA LEU A 636 34.06 21.27 -24.90
C LEU A 636 33.52 22.64 -25.34
N ALA A 637 33.38 23.58 -24.39
CA ALA A 637 33.00 24.96 -24.70
C ALA A 637 34.06 25.66 -25.57
N GLY A 638 35.35 25.46 -25.27
CA GLY A 638 36.47 25.98 -26.07
C GLY A 638 36.54 25.41 -27.49
N MET A 639 36.00 24.21 -27.71
CA MET A 639 35.82 23.60 -29.04
C MET A 639 34.57 24.12 -29.78
N GLY A 640 33.73 24.94 -29.14
CA GLY A 640 32.46 25.41 -29.72
C GLY A 640 31.37 24.35 -29.79
N LEU A 641 31.49 23.25 -29.04
CA LEU A 641 30.53 22.14 -29.07
C LEU A 641 29.32 22.37 -28.15
N ILE A 642 29.47 23.21 -27.12
CA ILE A 642 28.41 23.50 -26.13
C ILE A 642 28.42 24.98 -25.75
N THR A 643 27.25 25.49 -25.34
CA THR A 643 27.14 26.75 -24.60
C THR A 643 27.20 26.44 -23.11
N LEU A 644 28.25 26.90 -22.42
CA LEU A 644 28.49 26.59 -21.00
C LEU A 644 28.10 27.76 -20.09
N LEU A 645 27.21 27.50 -19.14
CA LEU A 645 26.88 28.40 -18.03
C LEU A 645 27.43 27.82 -16.72
N ARG A 646 28.05 28.65 -15.86
CA ARG A 646 28.58 28.22 -14.55
C ARG A 646 27.89 28.96 -13.40
N ASN A 647 27.34 28.23 -12.44
CA ASN A 647 26.90 28.78 -11.16
C ASN A 647 28.11 28.92 -10.21
N GLU A 648 28.12 30.00 -9.42
CA GLU A 648 29.17 30.23 -8.40
C GLU A 648 29.06 29.27 -7.21
N LYS A 649 27.85 28.76 -6.95
CA LYS A 649 27.52 27.83 -5.87
C LYS A 649 26.43 26.88 -6.35
N ASN A 650 26.31 25.71 -5.71
CA ASN A 650 25.23 24.77 -6.00
C ASN A 650 23.87 25.40 -5.63
N LEU A 651 23.08 25.71 -6.66
CA LEU A 651 21.73 26.26 -6.58
C LEU A 651 20.65 25.16 -6.54
N GLY A 652 21.00 23.93 -6.94
CA GLY A 652 20.07 22.83 -7.10
C GLY A 652 19.39 22.83 -8.47
N PHE A 653 18.65 21.77 -8.75
CA PHE A 653 18.13 21.48 -10.09
C PHE A 653 17.23 22.61 -10.63
N VAL A 654 16.24 23.05 -9.85
CA VAL A 654 15.20 24.00 -10.29
C VAL A 654 15.79 25.34 -10.72
N ALA A 655 16.64 25.93 -9.88
CA ALA A 655 17.26 27.23 -10.16
C ALA A 655 18.28 27.16 -11.31
N THR A 656 19.02 26.06 -11.40
CA THR A 656 19.99 25.79 -12.48
C THR A 656 19.30 25.68 -13.84
N VAL A 657 18.20 24.92 -13.90
CA VAL A 657 17.41 24.78 -15.13
C VAL A 657 16.75 26.10 -15.53
N ASN A 658 16.14 26.84 -14.58
CA ASN A 658 15.55 28.16 -14.86
C ASN A 658 16.58 29.15 -15.44
N ARG A 659 17.84 29.07 -14.99
CA ARG A 659 18.92 29.90 -15.56
C ARG A 659 19.19 29.57 -17.03
N GLY A 660 19.17 28.29 -17.41
CA GLY A 660 19.26 27.89 -18.80
C GLY A 660 18.06 28.36 -19.62
N ILE A 661 16.84 28.21 -19.09
CA ILE A 661 15.57 28.60 -19.75
C ILE A 661 15.54 30.09 -20.09
N ALA A 662 16.14 30.91 -19.24
CA ALA A 662 16.20 32.37 -19.39
C ALA A 662 17.17 32.85 -20.48
N LEU A 663 18.07 32.00 -20.99
CA LEU A 663 19.09 32.41 -21.96
C LEU A 663 18.45 32.87 -23.29
N HIS A 664 17.48 32.11 -23.80
CA HIS A 664 16.73 32.47 -25.00
C HIS A 664 15.22 32.44 -24.72
N PRO A 665 14.58 33.60 -24.51
CA PRO A 665 13.16 33.66 -24.10
C PRO A 665 12.16 33.31 -25.21
N ASP A 666 12.63 33.07 -26.45
CA ASP A 666 11.78 32.86 -27.62
C ASP A 666 11.85 31.45 -28.19
N ARG A 667 12.64 30.55 -27.60
CA ARG A 667 12.84 29.17 -28.08
C ARG A 667 12.14 28.15 -27.20
N ASP A 668 11.67 27.05 -27.79
CA ASP A 668 11.21 25.92 -27.00
C ASP A 668 12.38 25.30 -26.22
N VAL A 669 12.09 24.60 -25.13
CA VAL A 669 13.11 24.04 -24.24
C VAL A 669 12.95 22.55 -24.16
N LEU A 670 14.06 21.82 -24.19
CA LEU A 670 14.10 20.43 -23.77
C LEU A 670 15.04 20.27 -22.58
N LEU A 671 14.48 19.82 -21.46
CA LEU A 671 15.25 19.46 -20.28
C LEU A 671 15.80 18.06 -20.45
N LEU A 672 17.09 17.89 -20.22
CA LEU A 672 17.76 16.60 -20.35
C LEU A 672 18.73 16.40 -19.19
N ASN A 673 18.55 15.36 -18.39
CA ASN A 673 19.49 15.04 -17.32
C ASN A 673 20.86 14.65 -17.89
N SER A 674 21.92 14.95 -17.14
CA SER A 674 23.31 14.66 -17.54
C SER A 674 23.65 13.17 -17.58
N ASP A 675 22.79 12.29 -17.08
CA ASP A 675 22.95 10.84 -17.05
C ASP A 675 22.00 10.11 -18.02
N THR A 676 21.75 10.72 -19.18
CA THR A 676 20.89 10.18 -20.23
C THR A 676 21.66 9.94 -21.53
N GLN A 677 21.13 9.09 -22.41
CA GLN A 677 21.59 8.97 -23.79
C GLN A 677 20.39 8.97 -24.73
N VAL A 678 20.49 9.79 -25.77
CA VAL A 678 19.48 9.96 -26.81
C VAL A 678 19.92 9.28 -28.11
N PHE A 679 18.97 8.95 -28.98
CA PHE A 679 19.25 8.13 -30.17
C PHE A 679 18.53 8.69 -31.41
N ASN A 680 19.10 8.46 -32.60
CA ASN A 680 18.45 8.73 -33.88
C ASN A 680 17.91 10.18 -34.00
N ASP A 681 16.67 10.32 -34.49
CA ASP A 681 15.89 11.56 -34.68
C ASP A 681 14.95 11.88 -33.49
N TRP A 682 15.38 11.56 -32.27
CA TRP A 682 14.57 11.68 -31.05
C TRP A 682 13.96 13.08 -30.84
N LEU A 683 14.71 14.16 -31.11
CA LEU A 683 14.25 15.52 -30.86
C LEU A 683 13.17 15.90 -31.85
N ASP A 684 13.33 15.53 -33.12
CA ASP A 684 12.32 15.73 -34.15
C ASP A 684 11.02 15.03 -33.77
N ARG A 685 11.09 13.76 -33.34
CA ARG A 685 9.90 13.00 -32.94
C ARG A 685 9.21 13.61 -31.72
N LEU A 686 9.96 14.07 -30.71
CA LEU A 686 9.38 14.79 -29.57
C LEU A 686 8.69 16.09 -30.00
N LYS A 687 9.31 16.84 -30.91
CA LYS A 687 8.76 18.10 -31.45
C LYS A 687 7.54 17.86 -32.35
N ASP A 688 7.50 16.78 -33.12
CA ASP A 688 6.35 16.45 -33.98
C ASP A 688 5.06 16.28 -33.16
N HIS A 689 5.16 15.82 -31.90
CA HIS A 689 4.02 15.70 -30.97
C HIS A 689 3.46 17.04 -30.45
N VAL A 690 4.18 18.15 -30.63
CA VAL A 690 3.69 19.49 -30.24
C VAL A 690 3.04 20.25 -31.41
N THR A 691 3.04 19.70 -32.62
CA THR A 691 2.47 20.35 -33.79
C THR A 691 0.93 20.35 -33.74
N GLY A 692 0.30 21.53 -33.81
CA GLY A 692 -1.15 21.66 -34.01
C GLY A 692 -2.05 21.56 -32.76
N GLY A 693 -1.56 21.81 -31.54
CA GLY A 693 -2.43 21.80 -30.35
C GLY A 693 -1.86 22.47 -29.10
N GLU A 694 -2.68 22.48 -28.02
CA GLU A 694 -2.31 23.00 -26.69
C GLU A 694 -1.46 21.97 -25.92
N VAL A 695 -0.28 21.60 -26.42
CA VAL A 695 0.62 20.67 -25.73
C VAL A 695 1.64 21.46 -24.91
N ALA A 696 1.71 21.14 -23.62
CA ALA A 696 2.62 21.76 -22.68
C ALA A 696 3.96 21.03 -22.62
N THR A 697 3.91 19.73 -22.35
CA THR A 697 5.10 18.90 -22.16
C THR A 697 5.03 17.60 -22.95
N VAL A 698 6.19 17.08 -23.36
CA VAL A 698 6.33 15.75 -23.98
C VAL A 698 7.51 15.02 -23.34
N THR A 699 7.27 13.80 -22.82
CA THR A 699 8.28 12.93 -22.21
C THR A 699 8.36 11.60 -22.98
N PRO A 700 9.55 11.07 -23.31
CA PRO A 700 9.71 9.79 -24.00
C PRO A 700 9.62 8.57 -23.07
N PHE A 701 9.56 7.36 -23.64
CA PHE A 701 9.86 6.14 -22.89
C PHE A 701 11.31 6.16 -22.39
N THR A 702 11.56 5.45 -21.28
CA THR A 702 12.91 5.22 -20.77
C THR A 702 13.01 3.92 -19.98
N ASN A 703 14.21 3.43 -19.73
CA ASN A 703 14.46 2.33 -18.81
C ASN A 703 14.22 2.72 -17.34
N ASN A 704 14.37 4.00 -16.96
CA ASN A 704 14.27 4.48 -15.59
C ASN A 704 13.44 5.78 -15.50
N GLY A 705 12.12 5.70 -15.48
CA GLY A 705 11.28 6.90 -15.57
C GLY A 705 9.87 6.75 -15.02
N THR A 706 9.68 5.94 -13.97
CA THR A 706 8.39 5.71 -13.32
C THR A 706 7.25 5.38 -14.31
N ILE A 707 6.31 6.30 -14.55
CA ILE A 707 5.17 6.14 -15.46
C ILE A 707 5.56 6.00 -16.95
N CYS A 708 6.77 6.42 -17.31
CA CYS A 708 7.33 6.32 -18.66
C CYS A 708 8.31 5.13 -18.79
N SER A 709 8.30 4.19 -17.83
CA SER A 709 9.25 3.07 -17.82
C SER A 709 8.89 1.98 -18.84
N TYR A 710 9.93 1.48 -19.53
CA TYR A 710 9.91 0.31 -20.41
C TYR A 710 11.08 -0.64 -20.07
N PRO A 711 10.88 -1.98 -20.07
CA PRO A 711 9.63 -2.69 -20.38
C PRO A 711 8.61 -2.74 -19.24
N LYS A 712 9.06 -2.69 -17.98
CA LYS A 712 8.15 -2.82 -16.84
C LYS A 712 7.65 -1.45 -16.40
N PHE A 713 6.32 -1.28 -16.43
CA PHE A 713 5.64 -0.07 -15.97
C PHE A 713 5.96 0.22 -14.49
N CYS A 714 6.27 1.49 -14.17
CA CYS A 714 6.58 1.97 -12.81
C CYS A 714 7.71 1.21 -12.11
N LYS A 715 8.71 0.74 -12.87
CA LYS A 715 9.90 0.07 -12.33
C LYS A 715 11.14 0.50 -13.08
N ASP A 716 12.26 0.52 -12.39
CA ASP A 716 13.57 0.70 -13.01
C ASP A 716 13.95 -0.57 -13.77
N ASN A 717 14.49 -0.40 -14.97
CA ASN A 717 14.90 -1.46 -15.87
C ASN A 717 16.41 -1.30 -16.18
N PRO A 718 17.31 -1.44 -15.18
CA PRO A 718 18.71 -0.97 -15.27
C PRO A 718 19.62 -1.74 -16.26
N GLY A 719 19.22 -2.92 -16.71
CA GLY A 719 19.99 -3.74 -17.64
C GLY A 719 19.63 -3.49 -19.10
N GLU A 720 20.58 -3.71 -20.01
CA GLU A 720 20.26 -3.86 -21.43
C GLU A 720 19.25 -5.00 -21.60
N LEU A 721 18.30 -4.81 -22.52
CA LEU A 721 17.45 -5.92 -22.95
C LEU A 721 18.29 -6.87 -23.85
N ASP A 722 17.63 -7.80 -24.51
CA ASP A 722 18.21 -8.64 -25.57
C ASP A 722 18.75 -7.87 -26.79
N VAL A 723 18.70 -6.53 -26.77
CA VAL A 723 19.18 -5.62 -27.82
C VAL A 723 19.73 -4.31 -27.20
N PRO A 724 20.66 -3.60 -27.88
CA PRO A 724 21.13 -2.29 -27.45
C PRO A 724 20.02 -1.24 -27.38
N PHE A 725 20.18 -0.22 -26.53
CA PHE A 725 19.16 0.84 -26.34
C PHE A 725 18.81 1.61 -27.63
N ALA A 726 19.79 1.86 -28.52
CA ALA A 726 19.53 2.48 -29.81
C ALA A 726 18.54 1.67 -30.68
N LYS A 727 18.60 0.33 -30.60
CA LYS A 727 17.61 -0.55 -31.28
C LYS A 727 16.24 -0.51 -30.63
N ILE A 728 16.17 -0.30 -29.32
CA ILE A 728 14.87 -0.12 -28.63
C ILE A 728 14.17 1.13 -29.17
N ASP A 729 14.90 2.22 -29.40
CA ASP A 729 14.34 3.43 -30.00
C ASP A 729 13.89 3.24 -31.46
N GLU A 730 14.67 2.50 -32.27
CA GLU A 730 14.23 2.11 -33.63
C GLU A 730 12.92 1.30 -33.58
N TYR A 731 12.80 0.35 -32.65
CA TYR A 731 11.58 -0.43 -32.46
C TYR A 731 10.43 0.42 -31.93
N ALA A 732 10.69 1.41 -31.06
CA ALA A 732 9.67 2.33 -30.59
C ALA A 732 9.08 3.10 -31.77
N THR A 733 9.94 3.61 -32.66
CA THR A 733 9.52 4.26 -33.90
C THR A 733 8.72 3.30 -34.78
N ALA A 734 9.23 2.10 -35.08
CA ALA A 734 8.56 1.14 -35.95
C ALA A 734 7.19 0.67 -35.40
N ALA A 735 7.07 0.53 -34.08
CA ALA A 735 5.89 -0.03 -33.43
C ALA A 735 4.82 1.02 -33.07
N ASN A 736 5.23 2.27 -32.85
CA ASN A 736 4.40 3.30 -32.22
C ASN A 736 4.43 4.66 -32.92
N ARG A 737 5.01 4.80 -34.12
CA ARG A 737 5.20 6.09 -34.81
C ARG A 737 4.03 7.06 -34.68
N GLY A 738 4.30 8.27 -34.21
CA GLY A 738 3.34 9.36 -34.07
C GLY A 738 2.27 9.11 -33.01
N THR A 739 2.47 8.18 -32.07
CA THR A 739 1.52 7.93 -30.99
C THR A 739 2.02 8.46 -29.65
N ALA A 740 1.12 9.09 -28.91
CA ALA A 740 1.32 9.57 -27.56
C ALA A 740 0.08 9.32 -26.71
N VAL A 741 0.22 9.38 -25.39
CA VAL A 741 -0.90 9.36 -24.42
C VAL A 741 -0.77 10.53 -23.47
N GLU A 742 -1.90 11.07 -23.02
CA GLU A 742 -1.93 12.11 -22.00
C GLU A 742 -1.49 11.54 -20.64
N VAL A 743 -0.67 12.31 -19.92
CA VAL A 743 -0.15 11.98 -18.60
C VAL A 743 -0.50 13.09 -17.60
N PRO A 744 -0.74 12.76 -16.33
CA PRO A 744 -0.97 13.77 -15.29
C PRO A 744 0.30 14.58 -14.97
N THR A 745 1.46 14.09 -15.39
CA THR A 745 2.75 14.76 -15.24
C THR A 745 3.75 14.23 -16.27
N GLY A 746 4.62 15.09 -16.78
CA GLY A 746 5.87 14.69 -17.41
C GLY A 746 6.88 14.19 -16.37
N VAL A 747 7.98 13.60 -16.84
CA VAL A 747 9.09 13.12 -15.98
C VAL A 747 10.36 13.88 -16.38
N GLY A 748 10.98 14.54 -15.41
CA GLY A 748 12.02 15.55 -15.66
C GLY A 748 13.37 15.06 -16.20
N PHE A 749 13.57 13.75 -16.41
CA PHE A 749 14.83 13.23 -16.96
C PHE A 749 15.05 13.62 -18.43
N CYS A 750 13.94 13.70 -19.18
CA CYS A 750 13.89 14.15 -20.56
C CYS A 750 12.49 14.71 -20.81
N MET A 751 12.35 16.04 -20.92
CA MET A 751 11.05 16.68 -21.05
C MET A 751 11.12 17.87 -22.00
N TYR A 752 10.46 17.76 -23.14
CA TYR A 752 10.21 18.86 -24.05
C TYR A 752 9.14 19.78 -23.46
N VAL A 753 9.33 21.10 -23.51
CA VAL A 753 8.43 22.12 -23.00
C VAL A 753 8.30 23.25 -24.01
N THR A 754 7.07 23.56 -24.42
CA THR A 754 6.82 24.63 -25.39
C THR A 754 6.99 26.01 -24.75
N ARG A 755 7.56 26.97 -25.48
CA ARG A 755 7.72 28.36 -25.03
C ARG A 755 6.37 29.02 -24.74
N ALA A 756 5.33 28.64 -25.48
CA ALA A 756 3.95 29.05 -25.22
C ALA A 756 3.51 28.69 -23.79
N THR A 757 3.97 27.56 -23.24
CA THR A 757 3.69 27.15 -21.87
C THR A 757 4.36 28.08 -20.87
N PHE A 758 5.66 28.33 -20.98
CA PHE A 758 6.37 29.26 -20.10
C PHE A 758 5.74 30.65 -20.11
N ARG A 759 5.33 31.16 -21.27
CA ARG A 759 4.63 32.45 -21.38
C ARG A 759 3.27 32.46 -20.66
N LYS A 760 2.57 31.32 -20.59
CA LYS A 760 1.26 31.20 -19.92
C LYS A 760 1.37 31.00 -18.42
N ILE A 761 2.28 30.14 -17.95
CA ILE A 761 2.30 29.69 -16.54
C ILE A 761 3.55 30.09 -15.76
N GLY A 762 4.55 30.68 -16.41
CA GLY A 762 5.85 31.00 -15.83
C GLY A 762 6.75 29.78 -15.64
N ASP A 763 7.94 30.02 -15.08
CA ASP A 763 9.00 29.02 -14.91
C ASP A 763 8.71 27.97 -13.82
N PHE A 764 9.69 27.12 -13.50
CA PHE A 764 9.60 26.18 -12.38
C PHE A 764 9.66 26.91 -11.02
N ASP A 765 8.88 26.43 -10.05
CA ASP A 765 8.71 27.10 -8.75
C ASP A 765 9.86 26.80 -7.77
N VAL A 766 10.91 27.62 -7.85
CA VAL A 766 12.08 27.54 -6.97
C VAL A 766 11.72 27.74 -5.50
N LYS A 767 10.70 28.57 -5.20
CA LYS A 767 10.34 28.92 -3.80
C LYS A 767 9.77 27.71 -3.06
N THR A 768 8.95 26.92 -3.73
CA THR A 768 8.29 25.76 -3.12
C THR A 768 9.17 24.51 -3.15
N PHE A 769 9.86 24.24 -4.27
CA PHE A 769 10.58 22.97 -4.48
C PHE A 769 12.09 23.06 -4.27
N GLY A 770 12.63 24.27 -4.03
CA GLY A 770 14.03 24.47 -3.64
C GLY A 770 15.02 23.81 -4.60
N ARG A 771 15.69 22.75 -4.13
CA ARG A 771 16.72 22.02 -4.89
C ARG A 771 16.19 20.95 -5.85
N GLY A 772 14.89 20.67 -5.85
CA GLY A 772 14.22 19.72 -6.74
C GLY A 772 13.21 18.82 -6.03
N TYR A 773 12.63 17.90 -6.79
CA TYR A 773 11.52 16.99 -6.45
C TYR A 773 10.15 17.69 -6.34
N GLY A 774 9.34 17.56 -7.40
CA GLY A 774 7.96 18.03 -7.44
C GLY A 774 7.74 19.25 -8.33
N GLU A 775 8.80 19.91 -8.78
CA GLU A 775 8.76 21.08 -9.66
C GLU A 775 8.14 20.76 -11.02
N GLU A 776 8.48 19.61 -11.60
CA GLU A 776 7.96 19.17 -12.89
C GLU A 776 6.49 18.76 -12.78
N ASN A 777 6.12 18.16 -11.64
CA ASN A 777 4.73 17.81 -11.37
C ASN A 777 3.87 19.08 -11.19
N ASP A 778 4.35 20.06 -10.42
CA ASP A 778 3.69 21.35 -10.27
C ASP A 778 3.53 22.07 -11.61
N PHE A 779 4.58 22.08 -12.43
CA PHE A 779 4.55 22.69 -13.75
C PHE A 779 3.49 22.06 -14.65
N CYS A 780 3.42 20.72 -14.67
CA CYS A 780 2.43 19.98 -15.46
C CYS A 780 1.00 20.24 -14.99
N VAL A 781 0.76 20.30 -13.68
CA VAL A 781 -0.57 20.59 -13.12
C VAL A 781 -0.98 22.05 -13.40
N ARG A 782 -0.05 23.01 -13.32
CA ARG A 782 -0.31 24.40 -13.73
C ARG A 782 -0.65 24.51 -15.21
N ALA A 783 0.02 23.74 -16.07
CA ALA A 783 -0.27 23.70 -17.49
C ALA A 783 -1.66 23.10 -17.77
N GLU A 784 -2.01 22.01 -17.09
CA GLU A 784 -3.33 21.37 -17.19
C GLU A 784 -4.45 22.34 -16.77
N ALA A 785 -4.22 23.16 -15.74
CA ALA A 785 -5.16 24.21 -15.32
C ALA A 785 -5.37 25.31 -16.39
N GLN A 786 -4.51 25.38 -17.41
CA GLN A 786 -4.64 26.25 -18.59
C GLN A 786 -5.12 25.49 -19.84
N ASN A 787 -5.74 24.31 -19.65
CA ASN A 787 -6.19 23.38 -20.69
C ASN A 787 -5.06 22.86 -21.60
N MET A 788 -3.81 22.93 -21.12
CA MET A 788 -2.67 22.40 -21.87
C MET A 788 -2.39 20.95 -21.47
N ARG A 789 -1.98 20.13 -22.44
CA ARG A 789 -1.82 18.69 -22.27
C ARG A 789 -0.36 18.31 -22.04
N ASN A 790 -0.12 17.38 -21.13
CA ASN A 790 1.17 16.75 -20.93
C ASN A 790 1.13 15.38 -21.60
N LEU A 791 2.12 15.06 -22.43
CA LEU A 791 2.13 13.86 -23.26
C LEU A 791 3.31 12.94 -22.93
N HIS A 792 3.06 11.64 -23.03
CA HIS A 792 4.09 10.61 -23.10
C HIS A 792 4.20 10.11 -24.54
N ALA A 793 5.30 10.45 -25.21
CA ALA A 793 5.60 10.01 -26.57
C ALA A 793 5.98 8.53 -26.57
N LEU A 794 5.20 7.71 -27.26
CA LEU A 794 5.31 6.25 -27.21
C LEU A 794 6.22 5.69 -28.30
N ASP A 795 6.67 6.55 -29.21
CA ASP A 795 7.56 6.24 -30.32
C ASP A 795 8.99 6.70 -30.10
N VAL A 796 9.33 7.31 -28.96
CA VAL A 796 10.68 7.75 -28.60
C VAL A 796 11.16 7.02 -27.36
N PHE A 797 12.41 6.54 -27.38
CA PHE A 797 13.06 5.95 -26.23
C PHE A 797 14.38 6.67 -25.90
N VAL A 798 14.56 7.03 -24.63
CA VAL A 798 15.79 7.66 -24.11
C VAL A 798 16.31 6.82 -22.95
N PHE A 799 17.60 6.49 -22.99
CA PHE A 799 18.26 5.79 -21.90
C PHE A 799 18.55 6.75 -20.74
N HIS A 800 18.39 6.29 -19.50
CA HIS A 800 18.64 7.04 -18.27
C HIS A 800 19.32 6.14 -17.25
N SER A 801 20.57 6.45 -16.87
CA SER A 801 21.38 5.65 -15.95
C SER A 801 20.79 5.67 -14.53
N GLY A 802 20.37 6.85 -14.04
CA GLY A 802 19.77 7.07 -12.72
C GLY A 802 20.79 7.36 -11.61
N GLU A 803 20.43 8.31 -10.74
CA GLU A 803 21.02 8.62 -9.41
C GLU A 803 22.53 8.94 -9.32
N THR A 804 23.08 9.79 -10.19
CA THR A 804 24.45 10.33 -10.02
C THR A 804 24.56 11.53 -9.08
N SER A 805 23.47 12.27 -8.79
CA SER A 805 23.57 13.62 -8.21
C SER A 805 22.90 13.85 -6.84
N PHE A 806 22.19 12.87 -6.27
CA PHE A 806 21.48 13.04 -4.97
C PHE A 806 21.80 11.91 -3.97
N SER A 807 23.07 11.69 -3.65
CA SER A 807 23.50 10.71 -2.65
C SER A 807 23.59 11.35 -1.25
N SER A 808 22.55 11.11 -0.44
CA SER A 808 22.25 11.56 0.94
C SER A 808 21.10 12.59 1.03
N GLY A 809 19.99 12.21 1.67
CA GLY A 809 18.80 13.06 1.86
C GLY A 809 17.77 13.06 0.72
N ALA A 810 18.03 12.42 -0.43
CA ALA A 810 17.10 12.37 -1.57
C ALA A 810 15.73 11.78 -1.24
N ALA A 811 15.69 10.71 -0.44
CA ALA A 811 14.43 10.10 -0.01
C ALA A 811 13.59 11.06 0.85
N GLN A 812 14.25 11.89 1.68
CA GLN A 812 13.58 12.91 2.48
C GLN A 812 13.13 14.08 1.62
N ALA A 813 13.97 14.56 0.70
CA ALA A 813 13.61 15.61 -0.26
C ALA A 813 12.43 15.20 -1.17
N LYS A 814 12.40 13.94 -1.64
CA LYS A 814 11.25 13.36 -2.36
C LYS A 814 9.96 13.41 -1.53
N LYS A 815 10.02 13.05 -0.23
CA LYS A 815 8.87 13.10 0.68
C LYS A 815 8.39 14.54 0.92
N ASP A 816 9.32 15.47 1.15
CA ASP A 816 8.99 16.86 1.43
C ASP A 816 8.47 17.59 0.19
N GLY A 817 9.07 17.35 -0.98
CA GLY A 817 8.58 17.80 -2.28
C GLY A 817 7.18 17.28 -2.57
N TYR A 818 6.91 16.00 -2.32
CA TYR A 818 5.56 15.43 -2.47
C TYR A 818 4.53 16.06 -1.52
N ARG A 819 4.90 16.31 -0.25
CA ARG A 819 4.02 17.00 0.71
C ARG A 819 3.70 18.43 0.24
N ALA A 820 4.70 19.16 -0.24
CA ALA A 820 4.53 20.50 -0.78
C ALA A 820 3.63 20.50 -2.04
N LEU A 821 3.83 19.52 -2.92
CA LEU A 821 3.04 19.32 -4.12
C LEU A 821 1.57 19.03 -3.79
N VAL A 822 1.29 18.10 -2.87
CA VAL A 822 -0.09 17.77 -2.45
C VAL A 822 -0.76 18.94 -1.76
N LYS A 823 -0.01 19.71 -0.97
CA LYS A 823 -0.53 20.94 -0.34
C LYS A 823 -0.93 21.98 -1.41
N LYS A 824 -0.14 22.12 -2.48
CA LYS A 824 -0.38 23.09 -3.55
C LYS A 824 -1.46 22.61 -4.53
N HIS A 825 -1.51 21.31 -4.80
CA HIS A 825 -2.42 20.66 -5.75
C HIS A 825 -3.10 19.41 -5.13
N PRO A 826 -4.12 19.59 -4.27
CA PRO A 826 -4.76 18.48 -3.55
C PRO A 826 -5.38 17.39 -4.44
N GLN A 827 -5.73 17.74 -5.68
CA GLN A 827 -6.29 16.83 -6.68
C GLN A 827 -5.25 15.90 -7.34
N TYR A 828 -3.96 16.25 -7.25
CA TYR A 828 -2.89 15.55 -7.95
C TYR A 828 -2.80 14.04 -7.64
N PRO A 829 -2.87 13.58 -6.37
CA PRO A 829 -2.83 12.14 -6.06
C PRO A 829 -3.95 11.35 -6.74
N GLY A 830 -5.15 11.93 -6.84
CA GLY A 830 -6.28 11.30 -7.52
C GLY A 830 -6.07 11.17 -9.02
N ALA A 831 -5.49 12.19 -9.67
CA ALA A 831 -5.14 12.14 -11.09
C ALA A 831 -4.09 11.06 -11.38
N VAL A 832 -3.03 10.99 -10.55
CA VAL A 832 -2.00 9.95 -10.66
C VAL A 832 -2.59 8.56 -10.44
N ALA A 833 -3.42 8.36 -9.42
CA ALA A 833 -4.04 7.06 -9.14
C ALA A 833 -4.91 6.55 -10.31
N ARG A 834 -5.69 7.44 -10.94
CA ARG A 834 -6.47 7.13 -12.15
C ARG A 834 -5.57 6.72 -13.31
N TYR A 835 -4.49 7.46 -13.56
CA TYR A 835 -3.54 7.14 -14.62
C TYR A 835 -2.86 5.78 -14.38
N LEU A 836 -2.38 5.52 -13.16
CA LEU A 836 -1.73 4.25 -12.79
C LEU A 836 -2.67 3.05 -12.96
N SER A 837 -3.96 3.23 -12.66
CA SER A 837 -4.98 2.19 -12.85
C SER A 837 -5.27 1.92 -14.33
N ALA A 838 -5.35 2.99 -15.15
CA ALA A 838 -5.67 2.89 -16.57
C ALA A 838 -4.51 2.30 -17.40
N ASP A 839 -3.26 2.63 -17.03
CA ASP A 839 -2.05 2.29 -17.76
C ASP A 839 -2.18 2.46 -19.30
N PRO A 840 -2.39 3.70 -19.82
CA PRO A 840 -2.69 3.93 -21.23
C PRO A 840 -1.57 3.47 -22.18
N ALA A 841 -0.31 3.54 -21.73
CA ALA A 841 0.87 3.15 -22.51
C ALA A 841 1.05 1.62 -22.62
N LYS A 842 0.23 0.81 -21.94
CA LYS A 842 0.34 -0.66 -21.93
C LYS A 842 0.36 -1.28 -23.32
N ALA A 843 -0.52 -0.82 -24.21
CA ALA A 843 -0.61 -1.35 -25.56
C ALA A 843 0.63 -1.02 -26.39
N ALA A 844 1.23 0.17 -26.19
CA ALA A 844 2.45 0.57 -26.88
C ALA A 844 3.67 -0.21 -26.42
N ARG A 845 3.81 -0.46 -25.10
CA ARG A 845 4.86 -1.34 -24.58
C ARG A 845 4.75 -2.75 -25.14
N ALA A 846 3.52 -3.29 -25.26
CA ALA A 846 3.30 -4.59 -25.87
C ALA A 846 3.67 -4.62 -27.36
N ARG A 847 3.38 -3.56 -28.14
CA ARG A 847 3.82 -3.46 -29.54
C ARG A 847 5.33 -3.37 -29.65
N LEU A 848 5.97 -2.61 -28.77
CA LEU A 848 7.42 -2.49 -28.69
C LEU A 848 8.08 -3.84 -28.37
N ASP A 849 7.54 -4.61 -27.42
CA ASP A 849 7.97 -5.98 -27.16
C ASP A 849 7.82 -6.89 -28.39
N ILE A 850 6.71 -6.80 -29.12
CA ILE A 850 6.50 -7.60 -30.33
C ILE A 850 7.53 -7.23 -31.41
N ALA A 851 7.75 -5.94 -31.67
CA ALA A 851 8.72 -5.48 -32.67
C ALA A 851 10.13 -6.01 -32.34
N ARG A 852 10.55 -5.85 -31.08
CA ARG A 852 11.81 -6.38 -30.57
C ARG A 852 11.95 -7.89 -30.76
N LEU A 853 10.88 -8.66 -30.51
CA LEU A 853 10.90 -10.13 -30.58
C LEU A 853 10.77 -10.70 -32.00
N VAL A 854 10.06 -10.02 -32.90
CA VAL A 854 9.82 -10.47 -34.29
C VAL A 854 11.07 -10.28 -35.15
N GLU A 855 11.78 -9.17 -35.00
CA GLU A 855 12.94 -8.85 -35.83
C GLU A 855 14.22 -9.61 -35.40
N GLY A 856 14.28 -10.05 -34.13
CA GLY A 856 15.39 -10.85 -33.57
C GLY A 856 15.63 -12.24 -34.20
N ARG A 857 15.03 -12.56 -35.36
CA ARG A 857 15.20 -13.82 -36.12
C ARG A 857 15.18 -15.09 -35.25
N LEU A 858 14.29 -15.16 -34.27
CA LEU A 858 14.14 -16.34 -33.43
C LEU A 858 13.37 -17.44 -34.17
N ALA A 859 14.11 -18.24 -34.95
CA ALA A 859 13.63 -19.52 -35.42
C ALA A 859 13.15 -20.35 -34.22
N ARG A 860 11.82 -20.49 -34.09
CA ARG A 860 11.10 -21.30 -33.08
C ARG A 860 11.03 -20.71 -31.66
N VAL A 861 10.20 -19.68 -31.49
CA VAL A 861 9.70 -19.23 -30.17
C VAL A 861 8.65 -20.19 -29.64
N VAL A 862 8.80 -20.63 -28.39
CA VAL A 862 7.74 -21.34 -27.65
C VAL A 862 7.09 -20.36 -26.69
N LEU A 863 5.79 -20.11 -26.89
CA LEU A 863 4.98 -19.24 -26.03
C LEU A 863 4.21 -20.09 -25.02
N CYS A 864 4.52 -19.93 -23.74
CA CYS A 864 3.91 -20.72 -22.65
C CYS A 864 2.82 -19.92 -21.95
N PHE A 865 1.54 -20.30 -22.12
CA PHE A 865 0.42 -19.69 -21.39
C PHE A 865 0.24 -20.32 -20.02
N THR A 866 0.19 -19.50 -18.96
CA THR A 866 -0.06 -19.94 -17.58
C THR A 866 -1.07 -19.02 -16.86
N HIS A 867 -1.65 -19.48 -15.76
CA HIS A 867 -2.55 -18.70 -14.92
C HIS A 867 -1.81 -18.05 -13.74
N GLY A 868 -2.39 -16.99 -13.15
CA GLY A 868 -1.73 -16.21 -12.10
C GLY A 868 -1.71 -16.80 -10.69
N TRP A 869 -2.10 -18.05 -10.51
CA TRP A 869 -2.25 -18.66 -9.18
C TRP A 869 -0.93 -19.24 -8.62
N GLY A 870 0.14 -19.26 -9.42
CA GLY A 870 1.45 -19.81 -9.07
C GLY A 870 1.45 -21.34 -8.85
N GLY A 871 2.50 -21.87 -8.20
CA GLY A 871 2.57 -23.24 -7.68
C GLY A 871 3.41 -24.22 -8.51
N GLY A 872 3.09 -25.52 -8.47
CA GLY A 872 3.85 -26.59 -9.14
C GLY A 872 3.96 -26.44 -10.67
N ILE A 873 3.03 -25.71 -11.29
CA ILE A 873 3.06 -25.35 -12.72
C ILE A 873 4.24 -24.43 -13.04
N ASP A 874 4.60 -23.50 -12.15
CA ASP A 874 5.75 -22.60 -12.36
C ASP A 874 7.06 -23.38 -12.41
N ARG A 875 7.16 -24.44 -11.58
CA ARG A 875 8.30 -25.37 -11.56
C ARG A 875 8.33 -26.21 -12.83
N TYR A 876 7.20 -26.77 -13.25
CA TYR A 876 7.11 -27.50 -14.52
C TYR A 876 7.47 -26.64 -15.75
N LEU A 877 7.05 -25.37 -15.78
CA LEU A 877 7.41 -24.43 -16.85
C LEU A 877 8.89 -24.03 -16.80
N ALA A 878 9.47 -23.88 -15.60
CA ALA A 878 10.90 -23.66 -15.42
C ALA A 878 11.72 -24.87 -15.93
N ASP A 879 11.33 -26.08 -15.53
CA ASP A 879 11.97 -27.34 -15.91
C ASP A 879 11.85 -27.57 -17.44
N ARG A 880 10.69 -27.26 -18.04
CA ARG A 880 10.48 -27.31 -19.50
C ARG A 880 11.25 -26.24 -20.26
N ALA A 881 11.39 -25.04 -19.72
CA ALA A 881 12.22 -24.00 -20.31
C ALA A 881 13.71 -24.39 -20.31
N ALA A 882 14.20 -24.94 -19.19
CA ALA A 882 15.57 -25.45 -19.06
C ALA A 882 15.84 -26.65 -19.98
N ALA A 883 14.89 -27.58 -20.12
CA ALA A 883 14.99 -28.72 -21.04
C ALA A 883 14.90 -28.32 -22.53
N GLY A 884 14.20 -27.22 -22.83
CA GLY A 884 14.08 -26.68 -24.20
C GLY A 884 15.35 -25.96 -24.68
N MET A 885 16.11 -25.33 -23.77
CA MET A 885 17.36 -24.63 -24.08
C MET A 885 18.52 -25.59 -24.33
N SER A 886 18.55 -26.73 -23.62
CA SER A 886 19.56 -27.78 -23.76
C SER A 886 19.48 -28.59 -25.06
N SER A 887 18.40 -28.41 -25.85
CA SER A 887 18.18 -29.12 -27.13
C SER A 887 18.48 -28.29 -28.39
N GLY A 888 19.27 -27.21 -28.26
CA GLY A 888 19.84 -26.49 -29.41
C GLY A 888 18.82 -25.67 -30.21
N GLY A 889 18.44 -24.49 -29.69
CA GLY A 889 17.87 -23.40 -30.50
C GLY A 889 16.47 -22.91 -30.16
N LYS A 890 15.84 -23.31 -29.05
CA LYS A 890 14.51 -22.83 -28.66
C LYS A 890 14.59 -21.86 -27.48
N ARG A 891 14.20 -20.59 -27.68
CA ARG A 891 14.03 -19.60 -26.59
C ARG A 891 12.59 -19.65 -26.06
N CYS A 892 12.43 -19.74 -24.74
CA CYS A 892 11.13 -19.82 -24.06
C CYS A 892 10.77 -18.46 -23.45
N PHE A 893 9.59 -17.93 -23.81
CA PHE A 893 9.07 -16.67 -23.28
C PHE A 893 7.78 -16.92 -22.48
N VAL A 894 7.68 -16.30 -21.30
CA VAL A 894 6.48 -16.34 -20.46
C VAL A 894 5.82 -14.96 -20.50
N PRO A 895 4.62 -14.82 -21.10
CA PRO A 895 3.87 -13.57 -21.05
C PRO A 895 3.47 -13.25 -19.61
N CYS A 896 3.90 -12.09 -19.10
CA CYS A 896 3.53 -11.55 -17.80
C CYS A 896 2.58 -10.35 -18.00
N PRO A 897 1.68 -10.01 -17.05
CA PRO A 897 0.78 -8.86 -17.18
C PRO A 897 1.46 -7.50 -17.43
N CYS A 898 2.78 -7.42 -17.23
CA CYS A 898 3.62 -6.21 -17.36
C CYS A 898 4.72 -6.28 -18.45
N GLY A 899 4.69 -7.27 -19.37
CA GLY A 899 5.62 -7.35 -20.52
C GLY A 899 6.06 -8.78 -20.88
N MET A 900 6.80 -8.94 -21.99
CA MET A 900 7.45 -10.20 -22.38
C MET A 900 8.93 -10.20 -22.00
N VAL A 901 9.34 -11.12 -21.11
CA VAL A 901 10.74 -11.24 -20.65
C VAL A 901 11.32 -12.59 -21.09
N GLN A 902 12.55 -12.59 -21.63
CA GLN A 902 13.32 -13.80 -21.89
C GLN A 902 13.81 -14.38 -20.56
N ARG A 903 13.53 -15.66 -20.26
CA ARG A 903 14.25 -16.33 -19.16
C ARG A 903 15.65 -16.70 -19.64
N SER A 904 16.68 -16.00 -19.17
CA SER A 904 18.07 -16.47 -19.24
C SER A 904 18.42 -17.26 -17.97
N GLU A 905 19.43 -18.12 -18.08
CA GLU A 905 19.78 -19.21 -17.17
C GLU A 905 19.95 -18.79 -15.69
N SER A 906 19.00 -19.17 -14.84
CA SER A 906 19.20 -19.50 -13.40
C SER A 906 17.86 -19.88 -12.76
N PRO A 907 17.74 -20.99 -11.99
CA PRO A 907 16.45 -21.48 -11.51
C PRO A 907 15.79 -20.71 -10.34
N MET A 908 16.34 -19.62 -9.79
CA MET A 908 15.88 -19.17 -8.46
C MET A 908 15.51 -17.70 -8.23
N SER A 909 15.65 -16.78 -9.19
CA SER A 909 15.11 -15.43 -9.02
C SER A 909 13.73 -15.31 -9.68
N HIS A 910 12.80 -14.58 -9.07
CA HIS A 910 11.43 -14.26 -9.54
C HIS A 910 10.29 -15.18 -9.05
N ARG A 911 10.09 -15.29 -7.73
CA ARG A 911 8.77 -15.52 -7.15
C ARG A 911 8.18 -14.20 -6.65
N ARG A 912 7.45 -13.48 -7.51
CA ARG A 912 6.30 -12.58 -7.21
C ARG A 912 6.09 -11.59 -8.36
N ALA A 913 5.23 -11.98 -9.30
CA ALA A 913 4.43 -11.05 -10.11
C ALA A 913 3.45 -11.84 -10.99
N ILE A 914 2.35 -12.37 -10.45
CA ILE A 914 1.14 -12.53 -11.29
C ILE A 914 -0.11 -12.39 -10.41
N SER A 915 -0.98 -11.42 -10.75
CA SER A 915 -2.42 -11.63 -10.63
C SER A 915 -3.11 -10.99 -11.84
N GLN A 916 -4.00 -11.77 -12.46
CA GLN A 916 -4.99 -11.44 -13.51
C GLN A 916 -4.54 -11.41 -14.98
N ILE A 917 -5.09 -12.35 -15.75
CA ILE A 917 -5.18 -12.40 -17.22
C ILE A 917 -6.66 -12.29 -17.57
N SER A 918 -7.02 -11.43 -18.51
CA SER A 918 -8.32 -11.48 -19.20
C SER A 918 -8.14 -11.37 -20.72
N ASN A 919 -8.42 -12.48 -21.39
CA ASN A 919 -8.81 -12.65 -22.79
C ASN A 919 -7.72 -12.77 -23.90
N PRO A 920 -7.53 -13.96 -24.52
CA PRO A 920 -6.60 -14.19 -25.63
C PRO A 920 -7.07 -13.65 -27.00
N LEU A 921 -8.29 -13.12 -27.14
CA LEU A 921 -8.81 -12.61 -28.41
C LEU A 921 -8.19 -11.27 -28.85
N ARG A 922 -7.64 -10.47 -27.92
CA ARG A 922 -7.01 -9.17 -28.24
C ARG A 922 -5.71 -9.29 -29.03
N TRP A 923 -5.02 -10.43 -28.96
CA TRP A 923 -3.77 -10.65 -29.69
C TRP A 923 -3.99 -10.81 -31.20
N LYS A 924 -5.12 -11.38 -31.64
CA LYS A 924 -5.43 -11.51 -33.08
C LYS A 924 -5.53 -10.16 -33.82
N ALA A 925 -5.92 -9.09 -33.13
CA ALA A 925 -6.01 -7.75 -33.72
C ALA A 925 -4.63 -7.07 -33.84
N ALA A 926 -3.74 -7.27 -32.86
CA ALA A 926 -2.37 -6.75 -32.89
C ALA A 926 -1.52 -7.40 -34.00
N PHE A 927 -1.68 -8.71 -34.22
CA PHE A 927 -0.97 -9.44 -35.28
C PHE A 927 -1.42 -9.08 -36.70
N ARG A 928 -2.62 -8.48 -36.89
CA ARG A 928 -3.13 -8.09 -38.22
C ARG A 928 -2.57 -6.76 -38.75
N ARG A 929 -1.88 -5.97 -37.92
CA ARG A 929 -1.36 -4.63 -38.29
C ARG A 929 0.14 -4.58 -38.59
N LEU A 930 0.85 -5.70 -38.54
CA LEU A 930 2.26 -5.76 -38.96
C LEU A 930 2.37 -5.85 -40.49
N PRO A 931 3.34 -5.18 -41.14
CA PRO A 931 3.56 -5.30 -42.57
C PRO A 931 3.82 -6.74 -43.01
N SER A 932 3.19 -7.18 -44.09
CA SER A 932 3.11 -8.58 -44.55
C SER A 932 4.39 -9.18 -45.17
N ASN A 933 5.58 -8.65 -44.86
CA ASN A 933 6.83 -9.06 -45.51
C ASN A 933 7.67 -10.10 -44.76
N SER A 934 7.16 -10.71 -43.69
CA SER A 934 7.84 -11.85 -43.04
C SER A 934 7.09 -13.16 -43.30
N GLY A 935 7.71 -14.07 -44.07
CA GLY A 935 7.17 -15.38 -44.45
C GLY A 935 7.03 -16.40 -43.30
N ALA A 936 6.47 -16.01 -42.16
CA ALA A 936 6.30 -16.87 -40.99
C ALA A 936 4.93 -17.60 -40.99
N SER A 937 4.94 -18.92 -41.10
CA SER A 937 3.75 -19.76 -40.91
C SER A 937 3.52 -20.07 -39.42
N PHE A 938 2.35 -19.73 -38.86
CA PHE A 938 1.99 -20.04 -37.47
C PHE A 938 1.17 -21.34 -37.38
N ARG A 939 1.62 -22.33 -36.59
CA ARG A 939 0.82 -23.52 -36.20
C ARG A 939 0.40 -23.40 -34.73
N ILE A 940 -0.90 -23.37 -34.45
CA ILE A 940 -1.45 -23.46 -33.10
C ILE A 940 -1.82 -24.93 -32.83
N SER A 941 -1.14 -25.59 -31.90
CA SER A 941 -1.47 -26.95 -31.45
C SER A 941 -2.28 -26.87 -30.14
N ARG A 942 -3.52 -27.39 -30.13
CA ARG A 942 -4.31 -27.58 -28.90
C ARG A 942 -4.04 -28.99 -28.36
N SER A 943 -3.40 -29.11 -27.19
CA SER A 943 -3.43 -30.37 -26.42
C SER A 943 -4.43 -30.23 -25.27
N THR A 944 -5.61 -30.81 -25.42
CA THR A 944 -6.57 -31.01 -24.31
C THR A 944 -6.13 -32.23 -23.51
N ALA A 945 -5.68 -32.04 -22.25
CA ALA A 945 -5.49 -33.15 -21.33
C ALA A 945 -6.87 -33.69 -20.91
N ARG A 946 -7.18 -34.92 -21.33
CA ARG A 946 -8.35 -35.67 -20.85
C ARG A 946 -8.05 -36.19 -19.44
N PHE A 947 -8.76 -35.70 -18.43
CA PHE A 947 -8.88 -36.39 -17.14
C PHE A 947 -10.16 -37.24 -17.20
N ALA A 948 -9.99 -38.56 -17.27
CA ALA A 948 -11.07 -39.52 -17.07
C ALA A 948 -10.56 -40.65 -16.15
N GLY A 949 -11.13 -40.68 -14.93
CA GLY A 949 -11.39 -41.80 -14.04
C GLY A 949 -10.36 -42.93 -13.86
N ARG A 950 -9.95 -43.14 -12.61
CA ARG A 950 -10.22 -44.40 -11.89
C ARG A 950 -9.94 -44.27 -10.40
N ALA A 951 -11.03 -44.22 -9.63
CA ALA A 951 -11.04 -44.75 -8.28
C ALA A 951 -10.79 -46.27 -8.34
N ARG A 952 -9.85 -46.76 -7.53
CA ARG A 952 -9.87 -48.13 -7.02
C ARG A 952 -9.45 -48.10 -5.56
N SER A 953 -10.39 -48.54 -4.74
CA SER A 953 -10.25 -49.00 -3.37
C SER A 953 -9.24 -50.15 -3.25
N SER A 954 -8.41 -50.12 -2.21
CA SER A 954 -8.19 -51.24 -1.28
C SER A 954 -7.20 -50.84 -0.19
N THR A 955 -7.66 -51.01 1.07
CA THR A 955 -6.98 -50.98 2.38
C THR A 955 -6.35 -49.68 2.85
#